data_AF-A0A7H8QZ93-F1
#
_entry.id   AF-A0A7H8QZ93-F1
#
_cell.length_a   1.000
_cell.length_b   1.000
_cell.length_c   1.000
_cell.angle_alpha   90.00
_cell.angle_beta   90.00
_cell.angle_gamma   90.00
#
_symmetry.space_group_name_H-M   'P 1'
#
loop_
_entity.id
_entity.type
_entity.pdbx_description
1 polymer ?
#
loop_
_entity_poly.entity_id
_entity_poly.type
_entity_poly.pdbx_seq_one_letter_code
_entity_poly.pdbx_strand_id
1 'polypeptide(L)'
;MYFLFACSTRLTNNVAGSLLFNGPRLSTRRVLAFRRRSTPRTPRRAFASALPPLAEDVELLAVGGSGHIKLNILRSATNDVESTSNAIIYLPPGPIFSDNAINESTMPSSQSANNYGNGPNPQELLARITGSTIITINYRLGYVPEDLLDNNNNNSETRILRQYPTPVHDALAGFDWVLNTIRPERLGVVGSNVGGSLALMLALTEFQNIRAVAAYEPICDWTGLDEYCTVDPNDIAEVSKKGDAEQDVELELMQAQIEQIKQSSRRKRKIAPPDLVPLLKAREQFFQSPSKYFDPFASPMLLLRSAGKDAPNAFPKYLTGSEYPTPVLQKPIIDEDLVDLWDTYVQPDMDEKLSSAEATANDERPTRRRKALSRWPPFGLDFSTDGVLEAKLPWVKIFAHIDEEQAPAPAPTVETDDAKTAPESDASSRKRRSKAKDALGDSVLASQAKEMVSVMHRACFWGREKGYGEQVVTLSLPRTIPVNDDGSKSNDPQAAAINETGSWFNDVLCRDHDVTVSFKLKYLKMAFPTVSAFATPRAFLGSACRVLLTALLVHPGLSVATPVGMGSNVKLSGDNATTSGNPIFPGWYADPDARVFEGQYWVFPSLSLDYDQQTYFDCFSSPDLITWTKHERILDFADIPWSTNSAAWAPTVTSKDGTYYMYFSAGDGAGIGVATSTNGPAGPYTDALGKPLIPDVEFGGEPIDPDVFIDDDGSAYLLWGGWSHGIGAQLNDDMISFKTDYQELTPPNYVEAPCMIKRNGVYYYLYSVGGWGDNSYGVEYVTSTTGPLGPFTNTSTHILSPDDNIAQGTGSNGVINVPDTDEWYIVYHRRPLGDDAANDRNVCIDRMVFNDDGSISPVTITTDGVPARPLS
;
A
#
# COMPACT_ATOMS: atom_id res chain seq x y z
N MET A 1 -25.98 -26.34 5.56
CA MET A 1 -27.39 -26.76 5.64
C MET A 1 -28.22 -25.52 5.94
N TYR A 2 -29.21 -25.23 5.10
CA TYR A 2 -30.06 -24.04 4.98
C TYR A 2 -30.41 -23.26 6.27
N PHE A 3 -30.49 -21.92 6.19
CA PHE A 3 -31.77 -21.18 6.39
C PHE A 3 -31.69 -19.69 5.93
N LEU A 4 -32.67 -19.32 5.11
CA LEU A 4 -33.07 -17.98 4.65
C LEU A 4 -34.07 -17.35 5.63
N PHE A 5 -34.04 -16.02 5.82
CA PHE A 5 -35.19 -15.19 6.23
C PHE A 5 -35.02 -13.79 5.58
N ALA A 6 -35.73 -13.49 4.48
CA ALA A 6 -37.09 -12.91 4.41
C ALA A 6 -37.13 -11.38 4.63
N CYS A 7 -36.97 -10.65 3.52
CA CYS A 7 -37.24 -9.23 3.40
C CYS A 7 -38.75 -9.00 3.23
N SER A 8 -39.36 -8.16 4.08
CA SER A 8 -40.79 -7.80 3.98
C SER A 8 -40.94 -6.44 3.31
N THR A 9 -41.47 -6.46 2.08
CA THR A 9 -41.99 -5.31 1.33
C THR A 9 -43.09 -4.54 2.08
N ARG A 10 -43.06 -3.20 2.04
CA ARG A 10 -44.25 -2.36 2.14
C ARG A 10 -44.24 -1.21 1.11
N LEU A 11 -45.22 -1.26 0.22
CA LEU A 11 -45.76 -0.15 -0.55
C LEU A 11 -46.66 0.72 0.34
N THR A 12 -46.64 2.05 0.18
CA THR A 12 -47.81 2.86 -0.21
C THR A 12 -47.50 4.38 -0.27
N ASN A 13 -47.59 4.92 -1.49
CA ASN A 13 -48.36 6.08 -1.95
C ASN A 13 -48.17 7.54 -1.45
N ASN A 14 -48.07 8.39 -2.48
CA ASN A 14 -48.53 9.79 -2.66
C ASN A 14 -47.64 10.88 -2.01
N VAL A 15 -47.28 12.00 -2.68
CA VAL A 15 -48.07 12.88 -3.56
C VAL A 15 -47.16 13.58 -4.58
N ALA A 16 -47.65 13.73 -5.82
CA ALA A 16 -47.08 14.56 -6.87
C ALA A 16 -47.35 16.06 -6.63
N GLY A 17 -46.34 16.90 -6.87
CA GLY A 17 -46.45 18.36 -6.84
C GLY A 17 -45.46 18.99 -7.82
N SER A 18 -45.92 19.22 -9.04
CA SER A 18 -45.27 20.02 -10.09
C SER A 18 -45.23 21.51 -9.67
N LEU A 19 -44.15 22.25 -10.03
CA LEU A 19 -44.21 23.47 -10.88
C LEU A 19 -42.87 24.27 -10.87
N LEU A 20 -42.35 24.46 -12.09
CA LEU A 20 -41.81 25.68 -12.71
C LEU A 20 -40.44 26.29 -12.32
N PHE A 21 -39.63 26.39 -13.37
CA PHE A 21 -38.48 27.27 -13.59
C PHE A 21 -38.79 28.77 -13.42
N ASN A 22 -37.81 29.52 -12.90
CA ASN A 22 -37.28 30.74 -13.55
C ASN A 22 -35.98 31.23 -12.87
N GLY A 23 -34.92 31.43 -13.65
CA GLY A 23 -33.75 32.24 -13.26
C GLY A 23 -34.05 33.74 -13.38
N PRO A 24 -33.14 34.61 -12.91
CA PRO A 24 -32.15 35.11 -13.85
C PRO A 24 -30.72 35.35 -13.29
N ARG A 25 -29.81 35.44 -14.27
CA ARG A 25 -28.40 35.86 -14.21
C ARG A 25 -28.18 37.17 -13.45
N LEU A 26 -27.10 37.26 -12.67
CA LEU A 26 -26.34 38.50 -12.48
C LEU A 26 -24.84 38.22 -12.41
N SER A 27 -24.13 38.81 -13.36
CA SER A 27 -22.68 38.93 -13.46
C SER A 27 -22.15 40.03 -12.54
N THR A 28 -21.09 39.76 -11.78
CA THR A 28 -20.15 40.83 -11.36
C THR A 28 -18.77 40.26 -11.09
N ARG A 29 -17.80 40.68 -11.92
CA ARG A 29 -16.36 40.69 -11.64
C ARG A 29 -16.11 41.55 -10.40
N ARG A 30 -15.33 41.07 -9.44
CA ARG A 30 -14.55 41.91 -8.52
C ARG A 30 -13.20 41.27 -8.21
N VAL A 31 -12.17 41.90 -8.75
CA VAL A 31 -10.78 41.89 -8.26
C VAL A 31 -10.78 42.50 -6.85
N LEU A 32 -10.10 41.89 -5.88
CA LEU A 32 -9.52 42.61 -4.74
C LEU A 32 -8.53 41.76 -3.91
N ALA A 33 -7.27 42.19 -4.00
CA ALA A 33 -6.22 42.30 -2.99
C ALA A 33 -6.24 41.44 -1.71
N PHE A 34 -5.10 40.77 -1.52
CA PHE A 34 -4.58 40.27 -0.25
C PHE A 34 -4.77 41.25 0.92
N ARG A 35 -5.43 40.80 1.99
CA ARG A 35 -5.40 41.46 3.30
C ARG A 35 -5.28 40.40 4.39
N ARG A 36 -4.14 40.37 5.09
CA ARG A 36 -3.89 39.63 6.33
C ARG A 36 -5.06 39.85 7.30
N ARG A 37 -5.73 38.78 7.75
CA ARG A 37 -6.72 38.84 8.83
C ARG A 37 -6.11 38.28 10.12
N SER A 38 -6.07 39.16 11.11
CA SER A 38 -5.92 38.91 12.53
C SER A 38 -7.05 38.05 13.08
N THR A 39 -6.71 37.20 14.05
CA THR A 39 -7.61 36.37 14.86
C THR A 39 -8.71 37.18 15.56
N PRO A 40 -9.97 36.71 15.64
CA PRO A 40 -10.99 37.36 16.45
C PRO A 40 -10.92 36.83 17.90
N ARG A 41 -10.73 37.75 18.86
CA ARG A 41 -10.98 37.52 20.29
C ARG A 41 -12.49 37.42 20.54
N THR A 42 -12.96 36.29 21.06
CA THR A 42 -14.31 36.16 21.64
C THR A 42 -14.32 36.70 23.07
N PRO A 43 -15.40 37.38 23.53
CA PRO A 43 -15.50 37.84 24.91
C PRO A 43 -16.05 36.71 25.80
N ARG A 44 -15.28 36.28 26.81
CA ARG A 44 -15.76 35.42 27.90
C ARG A 44 -16.69 36.24 28.82
N ARG A 45 -17.98 35.94 28.83
CA ARG A 45 -18.89 36.28 29.95
C ARG A 45 -18.91 35.10 30.91
N ALA A 46 -18.46 35.33 32.14
CA ALA A 46 -18.64 34.39 33.25
C ALA A 46 -20.11 34.41 33.68
N PHE A 47 -20.78 33.27 33.57
CA PHE A 47 -22.00 32.99 34.31
C PHE A 47 -21.70 31.79 35.22
N ALA A 48 -21.69 32.05 36.53
CA ALA A 48 -21.88 31.02 37.54
C ALA A 48 -23.37 30.65 37.52
N SER A 49 -23.74 29.62 36.77
CA SER A 49 -25.03 28.95 36.89
C SER A 49 -24.78 27.51 37.33
N ALA A 50 -25.49 27.05 38.36
CA ALA A 50 -25.45 25.66 38.80
C ALA A 50 -25.65 24.71 37.61
N LEU A 51 -24.76 23.72 37.49
CA LEU A 51 -24.74 22.75 36.40
C LEU A 51 -26.03 21.92 36.40
N PRO A 52 -26.59 21.58 35.23
CA PRO A 52 -27.79 20.74 35.16
C PRO A 52 -27.51 19.33 35.71
N PRO A 53 -28.47 18.70 36.40
CA PRO A 53 -28.32 17.34 36.89
C PRO A 53 -28.23 16.32 35.73
N LEU A 54 -27.43 15.28 35.90
CA LEU A 54 -27.35 14.15 34.97
C LEU A 54 -28.24 13.01 35.49
N ALA A 55 -28.98 12.35 34.60
CA ALA A 55 -29.74 11.15 34.89
C ALA A 55 -29.00 9.93 34.33
N GLU A 56 -28.90 8.87 35.13
CA GLU A 56 -28.27 7.61 34.74
C GLU A 56 -29.33 6.51 34.71
N ASP A 57 -29.51 5.89 33.54
CA ASP A 57 -30.36 4.73 33.31
C ASP A 57 -29.50 3.51 32.98
N VAL A 58 -29.96 2.32 33.34
CA VAL A 58 -29.25 1.06 33.03
C VAL A 58 -30.20 0.13 32.29
N GLU A 59 -29.77 -0.36 31.13
CA GLU A 59 -30.50 -1.32 30.31
C GLU A 59 -29.70 -2.62 30.17
N LEU A 60 -30.40 -3.76 30.23
CA LEU A 60 -29.82 -5.08 29.99
C LEU A 60 -30.23 -5.57 28.60
N LEU A 61 -29.25 -5.72 27.71
CA LEU A 61 -29.46 -6.14 26.33
C LEU A 61 -29.08 -7.61 26.15
N ALA A 62 -30.01 -8.40 25.62
CA ALA A 62 -29.73 -9.79 25.23
C ALA A 62 -28.92 -9.82 23.91
N VAL A 63 -27.82 -10.58 23.89
CA VAL A 63 -26.94 -10.74 22.71
C VAL A 63 -26.98 -12.20 22.25
N GLY A 64 -27.95 -12.53 21.41
CA GLY A 64 -28.15 -13.89 20.88
C GLY A 64 -28.27 -14.95 21.98
N GLY A 65 -27.70 -16.14 21.76
CA GLY A 65 -27.62 -17.20 22.77
C GLY A 65 -26.45 -17.06 23.76
N SER A 66 -25.72 -15.94 23.72
CA SER A 66 -24.45 -15.78 24.43
C SER A 66 -24.58 -15.11 25.80
N GLY A 67 -25.77 -14.58 26.15
CA GLY A 67 -26.08 -13.93 27.43
C GLY A 67 -26.48 -12.45 27.27
N HIS A 68 -26.41 -11.69 28.36
CA HIS A 68 -26.76 -10.26 28.40
C HIS A 68 -25.53 -9.36 28.50
N ILE A 69 -25.65 -8.12 28.01
CA ILE A 69 -24.69 -7.04 28.23
C ILE A 69 -25.37 -5.86 28.92
N LYS A 70 -24.62 -5.10 29.70
CA LYS A 70 -25.11 -3.91 30.41
C LYS A 70 -24.83 -2.66 29.60
N LEU A 71 -25.86 -1.86 29.37
CA LEU A 71 -25.76 -0.53 28.77
C LEU A 71 -25.99 0.53 29.85
N ASN A 72 -25.00 1.38 30.14
CA ASN A 72 -25.19 2.52 31.05
C ASN A 72 -25.47 3.76 30.19
N ILE A 73 -26.61 4.41 30.42
CA ILE A 73 -27.10 5.53 29.62
C ILE A 73 -27.09 6.78 30.49
N LEU A 74 -26.27 7.76 30.12
CA LEU A 74 -26.14 9.02 30.84
C LEU A 74 -26.76 10.16 30.02
N ARG A 75 -27.80 10.81 30.56
CA ARG A 75 -28.56 11.88 29.92
C ARG A 75 -28.44 13.20 30.68
N SER A 76 -28.47 14.32 29.95
CA SER A 76 -28.63 15.65 30.55
C SER A 76 -30.11 15.90 30.88
N ALA A 77 -30.43 16.30 32.11
CA ALA A 77 -31.81 16.47 32.59
C ALA A 77 -32.60 17.63 31.94
N THR A 78 -32.00 18.41 31.04
CA THR A 78 -32.63 19.55 30.36
C THR A 78 -33.24 19.21 28.99
N ASN A 79 -33.16 17.96 28.54
CA ASN A 79 -33.70 17.57 27.23
C ASN A 79 -35.17 17.18 27.36
N ASP A 80 -36.06 18.05 26.88
CA ASP A 80 -37.46 17.71 26.62
C ASP A 80 -37.55 16.50 25.67
N VAL A 81 -38.54 15.65 25.91
CA VAL A 81 -38.73 14.30 25.36
C VAL A 81 -38.90 14.25 23.81
N GLU A 82 -38.89 15.40 23.13
CA GLU A 82 -39.20 15.51 21.69
C GLU A 82 -38.05 16.03 20.79
N SER A 83 -36.85 16.32 21.30
CA SER A 83 -35.69 16.65 20.44
C SER A 83 -34.71 15.49 20.30
N THR A 84 -34.45 15.03 19.07
CA THR A 84 -33.47 13.97 18.75
C THR A 84 -32.04 14.43 19.00
N SER A 85 -31.58 14.38 20.26
CA SER A 85 -30.25 14.80 20.65
C SER A 85 -29.15 13.84 20.15
N ASN A 86 -27.97 14.39 19.87
CA ASN A 86 -26.77 13.61 19.53
C ASN A 86 -26.46 12.54 20.60
N ALA A 87 -25.88 11.42 20.17
CA ALA A 87 -25.44 10.36 21.07
C ALA A 87 -23.97 10.01 20.84
N ILE A 88 -23.29 9.57 21.90
CA ILE A 88 -21.92 9.08 21.85
C ILE A 88 -21.88 7.70 22.51
N ILE A 89 -21.43 6.70 21.77
CA ILE A 89 -21.13 5.38 22.30
C ILE A 89 -19.76 5.42 22.97
N TYR A 90 -19.69 4.96 24.22
CA TYR A 90 -18.45 4.81 24.97
C TYR A 90 -18.10 3.33 25.11
N LEU A 91 -16.92 2.94 24.60
CA LEU A 91 -16.39 1.59 24.66
C LEU A 91 -15.22 1.54 25.67
N PRO A 92 -15.37 0.81 26.80
CA PRO A 92 -14.35 0.77 27.85
C PRO A 92 -13.02 0.13 27.38
N PRO A 93 -11.91 0.33 28.11
CA PRO A 93 -10.57 -0.15 27.71
C PRO A 93 -10.42 -1.67 27.59
N GLY A 94 -11.26 -2.43 28.29
CA GLY A 94 -11.11 -3.88 28.42
C GLY A 94 -10.05 -4.26 29.47
N PRO A 95 -9.84 -5.55 29.73
CA PRO A 95 -9.06 -6.02 30.88
C PRO A 95 -7.53 -6.01 30.67
N ILE A 96 -7.00 -5.08 29.87
CA ILE A 96 -5.56 -5.00 29.55
C ILE A 96 -4.88 -3.92 30.40
N PHE A 97 -3.60 -4.11 30.75
CA PHE A 97 -2.78 -3.21 31.59
C PHE A 97 -3.30 -2.95 33.02
N SER A 98 -4.23 -3.77 33.52
CA SER A 98 -4.70 -3.70 34.91
C SER A 98 -3.87 -4.63 35.81
N ASP A 99 -3.19 -4.10 36.82
CA ASP A 99 -2.34 -4.87 37.77
C ASP A 99 -3.09 -5.99 38.53
N ASN A 100 -4.43 -5.97 38.51
CA ASN A 100 -5.31 -6.97 39.13
C ASN A 100 -5.78 -8.08 38.18
N ALA A 101 -5.26 -8.18 36.94
CA ALA A 101 -5.64 -9.27 36.04
C ALA A 101 -5.27 -10.68 36.56
N ILE A 102 -4.50 -10.77 37.67
CA ILE A 102 -3.88 -12.02 38.15
C ILE A 102 -4.18 -12.34 39.64
N ASN A 103 -4.87 -11.50 40.42
CA ASN A 103 -5.22 -11.83 41.81
C ASN A 103 -6.73 -11.91 42.09
N GLU A 104 -7.09 -12.98 42.78
CA GLU A 104 -8.40 -13.25 43.35
C GLU A 104 -8.95 -12.05 44.15
N SER A 105 -10.26 -11.85 44.08
CA SER A 105 -11.07 -11.11 45.07
C SER A 105 -11.06 -9.57 45.05
N THR A 106 -11.23 -8.91 43.90
CA THR A 106 -12.07 -7.69 43.87
C THR A 106 -12.53 -7.35 42.46
N MET A 107 -13.83 -7.24 42.28
CA MET A 107 -14.43 -6.49 41.17
C MET A 107 -13.86 -5.06 41.13
N PRO A 108 -13.74 -4.44 39.94
CA PRO A 108 -14.24 -3.09 39.83
C PRO A 108 -15.75 -3.16 40.03
N SER A 109 -16.18 -2.93 41.27
CA SER A 109 -17.48 -2.29 41.44
C SER A 109 -17.43 -1.03 40.56
N SER A 110 -18.57 -0.41 40.29
CA SER A 110 -18.61 0.97 39.79
C SER A 110 -17.82 1.99 40.67
N GLN A 111 -17.11 1.52 41.71
CA GLN A 111 -16.18 2.24 42.57
C GLN A 111 -14.69 1.87 42.40
N SER A 112 -14.25 1.00 41.48
CA SER A 112 -12.79 0.80 41.21
C SER A 112 -12.29 1.45 39.92
N ALA A 113 -13.05 2.44 39.43
CA ALA A 113 -12.49 3.59 38.73
C ALA A 113 -11.92 4.65 39.72
N ASN A 114 -11.69 4.29 40.99
CA ASN A 114 -11.26 5.22 42.06
C ASN A 114 -9.76 5.22 42.41
N ASN A 115 -8.88 4.75 41.53
CA ASN A 115 -7.48 5.19 41.59
C ASN A 115 -7.21 6.47 40.78
N TYR A 116 -8.28 7.09 40.24
CA TYR A 116 -8.24 8.44 39.69
C TYR A 116 -8.62 9.43 40.79
N GLY A 117 -7.64 10.17 41.30
CA GLY A 117 -7.85 11.11 42.38
C GLY A 117 -8.90 12.16 42.04
N ASN A 118 -9.95 12.29 42.85
CA ASN A 118 -10.84 13.46 43.01
C ASN A 118 -11.35 14.20 41.74
N GLY A 119 -11.29 13.58 40.57
CA GLY A 119 -11.64 14.15 39.27
C GLY A 119 -12.98 13.65 38.74
N PRO A 120 -13.63 14.40 37.83
CA PRO A 120 -14.90 13.97 37.22
C PRO A 120 -14.72 12.76 36.29
N ASN A 121 -15.67 11.83 36.33
CA ASN A 121 -15.75 10.63 35.48
C ASN A 121 -15.70 11.00 33.98
N PRO A 122 -14.88 10.33 33.13
CA PRO A 122 -14.77 10.61 31.69
C PRO A 122 -16.10 10.74 30.95
N GLN A 123 -17.05 9.84 31.22
CA GLN A 123 -18.37 9.80 30.59
C GLN A 123 -19.19 11.04 30.99
N GLU A 124 -19.14 11.44 32.26
CA GLU A 124 -19.81 12.67 32.72
C GLU A 124 -19.19 13.92 32.11
N LEU A 125 -17.86 13.97 31.99
CA LEU A 125 -17.16 15.08 31.38
C LEU A 125 -17.55 15.23 29.90
N LEU A 126 -17.60 14.12 29.15
CA LEU A 126 -18.06 14.09 27.77
C LEU A 126 -19.53 14.52 27.65
N ALA A 127 -20.42 14.00 28.50
CA ALA A 127 -21.82 14.39 28.53
C ALA A 127 -21.99 15.89 28.78
N ARG A 128 -21.21 16.46 29.71
CA ARG A 128 -21.25 17.89 30.07
C ARG A 128 -20.72 18.79 28.96
N ILE A 129 -19.65 18.39 28.28
CA ILE A 129 -19.03 19.21 27.22
C ILE A 129 -19.88 19.19 25.95
N THR A 130 -20.39 18.02 25.57
CA THR A 130 -21.08 17.81 24.29
C THR A 130 -22.60 17.97 24.38
N GLY A 131 -23.18 17.92 25.58
CA GLY A 131 -24.62 17.84 25.79
C GLY A 131 -25.28 16.58 25.23
N SER A 132 -24.47 15.60 24.78
CA SER A 132 -24.93 14.39 24.11
C SER A 132 -25.30 13.30 25.12
N THR A 133 -26.19 12.39 24.72
CA THR A 133 -26.46 11.17 25.50
C THR A 133 -25.27 10.24 25.39
N ILE A 134 -24.68 9.81 26.50
CA ILE A 134 -23.55 8.88 26.50
C ILE A 134 -24.07 7.47 26.78
N ILE A 135 -23.79 6.52 25.89
CA ILE A 135 -24.17 5.11 26.06
C ILE A 135 -22.89 4.30 26.21
N THR A 136 -22.66 3.78 27.41
CA THR A 136 -21.53 2.87 27.66
C THR A 136 -21.94 1.43 27.35
N ILE A 137 -21.32 0.84 26.32
CA ILE A 137 -21.52 -0.58 25.99
C ILE A 137 -20.49 -1.40 26.77
N ASN A 138 -20.92 -2.07 27.84
CA ASN A 138 -20.06 -2.95 28.62
C ASN A 138 -19.95 -4.32 27.94
N TYR A 139 -19.12 -4.39 26.89
CA TYR A 139 -18.83 -5.63 26.17
C TYR A 139 -18.07 -6.62 27.06
N ARG A 140 -18.21 -7.92 26.78
CA ARG A 140 -17.64 -8.99 27.60
C ARG A 140 -16.35 -9.52 26.99
N LEU A 141 -15.25 -9.40 27.73
CA LEU A 141 -13.95 -9.96 27.39
C LEU A 141 -13.18 -10.27 28.67
N GLY A 142 -12.47 -11.39 28.72
CA GLY A 142 -11.79 -11.89 29.91
C GLY A 142 -12.75 -12.56 30.90
N TYR A 143 -12.36 -12.61 32.17
CA TYR A 143 -13.21 -13.15 33.23
C TYR A 143 -14.38 -12.21 33.48
N VAL A 144 -15.58 -12.64 33.11
CA VAL A 144 -16.80 -11.85 33.32
C VAL A 144 -17.28 -12.07 34.76
N PRO A 145 -17.62 -10.99 35.47
CA PRO A 145 -18.15 -11.12 36.82
C PRO A 145 -19.56 -11.72 36.88
N GLU A 146 -19.91 -12.26 38.04
CA GLU A 146 -21.10 -13.08 38.28
C GLU A 146 -22.44 -12.30 38.13
N ASP A 147 -22.43 -10.99 38.31
CA ASP A 147 -23.59 -10.09 38.21
C ASP A 147 -24.09 -9.86 36.76
N LEU A 148 -23.31 -10.29 35.76
CA LEU A 148 -23.68 -10.27 34.34
C LEU A 148 -24.05 -11.65 33.78
N LEU A 149 -24.16 -12.68 34.63
CA LEU A 149 -24.50 -14.06 34.26
C LEU A 149 -25.97 -14.40 34.64
N ASP A 150 -26.64 -15.22 33.82
CA ASP A 150 -28.03 -15.64 34.06
C ASP A 150 -28.16 -16.47 35.35
N ASN A 151 -28.99 -16.01 36.30
CA ASN A 151 -29.24 -16.58 37.64
C ASN A 151 -29.90 -17.98 37.69
N ASN A 152 -29.87 -18.78 36.62
CA ASN A 152 -30.68 -20.01 36.53
C ASN A 152 -29.96 -21.34 36.80
N ASN A 153 -28.68 -21.36 37.20
CA ASN A 153 -28.02 -22.60 37.59
C ASN A 153 -27.23 -22.47 38.89
N ASN A 154 -27.86 -22.88 40.00
CA ASN A 154 -27.24 -23.07 41.30
C ASN A 154 -26.33 -24.32 41.30
N ASN A 155 -25.14 -24.24 40.69
CA ASN A 155 -24.04 -25.17 40.95
C ASN A 155 -22.68 -24.53 40.61
N SER A 156 -21.89 -24.28 41.67
CA SER A 156 -20.42 -24.13 41.73
C SER A 156 -19.67 -23.21 40.73
N GLU A 157 -19.17 -22.09 41.24
CA GLU A 157 -17.81 -21.51 41.02
C GLU A 157 -17.13 -21.75 39.66
N THR A 158 -17.78 -21.47 38.53
CA THR A 158 -17.12 -21.48 37.22
C THR A 158 -17.22 -20.09 36.58
N ARG A 159 -16.21 -19.25 36.84
CA ARG A 159 -16.05 -17.95 36.16
C ARG A 159 -15.93 -18.20 34.66
N ILE A 160 -16.88 -17.69 33.89
CA ILE A 160 -16.89 -17.88 32.44
C ILE A 160 -15.88 -16.92 31.80
N LEU A 161 -14.82 -17.48 31.21
CA LEU A 161 -13.86 -16.74 30.40
C LEU A 161 -14.48 -16.41 29.03
N ARG A 162 -14.58 -15.13 28.68
CA ARG A 162 -15.03 -14.66 27.36
C ARG A 162 -13.84 -14.24 26.50
N GLN A 163 -13.84 -14.66 25.25
CA GLN A 163 -12.78 -14.44 24.28
C GLN A 163 -13.38 -13.94 22.96
N TYR A 164 -12.55 -13.47 22.03
CA TYR A 164 -12.99 -13.14 20.68
C TYR A 164 -13.67 -14.35 20.00
N PRO A 165 -14.77 -14.14 19.25
CA PRO A 165 -15.34 -12.86 18.79
C PRO A 165 -16.42 -12.24 19.70
N THR A 166 -16.62 -12.72 20.94
CA THR A 166 -17.66 -12.22 21.86
C THR A 166 -17.75 -10.69 21.98
N PRO A 167 -16.65 -9.94 22.27
CA PRO A 167 -16.72 -8.48 22.38
C PRO A 167 -17.13 -7.76 21.09
N VAL A 168 -16.86 -8.35 19.92
CA VAL A 168 -17.30 -7.80 18.62
C VAL A 168 -18.82 -7.90 18.51
N HIS A 169 -19.39 -9.07 18.82
CA HIS A 169 -20.84 -9.27 18.81
C HIS A 169 -21.55 -8.39 19.83
N ASP A 170 -20.98 -8.24 21.03
CA ASP A 170 -21.53 -7.39 22.08
C ASP A 170 -21.53 -5.91 21.67
N ALA A 171 -20.44 -5.43 21.04
CA ALA A 171 -20.34 -4.07 20.54
C ALA A 171 -21.35 -3.79 19.41
N LEU A 172 -21.48 -4.70 18.44
CA LEU A 172 -22.45 -4.60 17.35
C LEU A 172 -23.90 -4.64 17.86
N ALA A 173 -24.22 -5.54 18.79
CA ALA A 173 -25.56 -5.61 19.38
C ALA A 173 -25.92 -4.31 20.13
N GLY A 174 -24.98 -3.76 20.91
CA GLY A 174 -25.17 -2.47 21.58
C GLY A 174 -25.32 -1.32 20.58
N PHE A 175 -24.54 -1.33 19.49
CA PHE A 175 -24.64 -0.36 18.41
C PHE A 175 -26.01 -0.40 17.73
N ASP A 176 -26.49 -1.59 17.35
CA ASP A 176 -27.82 -1.80 16.77
C ASP A 176 -28.93 -1.34 17.72
N TRP A 177 -28.79 -1.61 19.01
CA TRP A 177 -29.75 -1.14 20.01
C TRP A 177 -29.80 0.39 20.07
N VAL A 178 -28.65 1.08 20.01
CA VAL A 178 -28.60 2.55 19.96
C VAL A 178 -29.29 3.08 18.71
N LEU A 179 -29.01 2.52 17.54
CA LEU A 179 -29.65 2.94 16.29
C LEU A 179 -31.17 2.72 16.31
N ASN A 180 -31.64 1.60 16.88
CA ASN A 180 -33.06 1.26 16.87
C ASN A 180 -33.88 1.95 17.97
N THR A 181 -33.28 2.14 19.16
CA THR A 181 -33.97 2.61 20.36
C THR A 181 -33.75 4.10 20.60
N ILE A 182 -32.50 4.57 20.58
CA ILE A 182 -32.16 5.98 20.81
C ILE A 182 -32.41 6.80 19.54
N ARG A 183 -32.13 6.24 18.36
CA ARG A 183 -32.27 6.91 17.05
C ARG A 183 -31.64 8.31 17.04
N PRO A 184 -30.35 8.42 17.35
CA PRO A 184 -29.69 9.72 17.42
C PRO A 184 -29.63 10.38 16.04
N GLU A 185 -29.73 11.72 15.98
CA GLU A 185 -29.52 12.46 14.74
C GLU A 185 -28.09 12.30 14.24
N ARG A 186 -27.12 12.34 15.17
CA ARG A 186 -25.69 12.20 14.89
C ARG A 186 -25.06 11.34 15.97
N LEU A 187 -24.27 10.36 15.54
CA LEU A 187 -23.65 9.35 16.41
C LEU A 187 -22.13 9.49 16.43
N GLY A 188 -21.56 9.67 17.61
CA GLY A 188 -20.12 9.55 17.85
C GLY A 188 -19.77 8.20 18.50
N VAL A 189 -18.53 7.74 18.34
CA VAL A 189 -18.00 6.58 19.07
C VAL A 189 -16.67 6.95 19.71
N VAL A 190 -16.48 6.62 20.98
CA VAL A 190 -15.20 6.78 21.67
C VAL A 190 -14.81 5.48 22.35
N GLY A 191 -13.53 5.11 22.27
CA GLY A 191 -13.03 3.93 22.96
C GLY A 191 -11.55 3.98 23.26
N SER A 192 -11.11 3.18 24.23
CA SER A 192 -9.69 3.06 24.62
C SER A 192 -9.20 1.62 24.49
N ASN A 193 -7.93 1.38 24.19
CA ASN A 193 -7.31 0.04 24.09
C ASN A 193 -8.14 -0.96 23.27
N VAL A 194 -8.76 -1.97 23.91
CA VAL A 194 -9.66 -2.92 23.23
C VAL A 194 -10.93 -2.22 22.74
N GLY A 195 -11.54 -1.36 23.56
CA GLY A 195 -12.66 -0.53 23.13
C GLY A 195 -12.31 0.43 22.00
N GLY A 196 -11.06 0.90 21.94
CA GLY A 196 -10.53 1.70 20.85
C GLY A 196 -10.40 0.90 19.56
N SER A 197 -9.98 -0.37 19.66
CA SER A 197 -10.00 -1.33 18.54
C SER A 197 -11.43 -1.53 18.00
N LEU A 198 -12.39 -1.79 18.90
CA LEU A 198 -13.81 -1.93 18.53
C LEU A 198 -14.40 -0.65 17.94
N ALA A 199 -13.99 0.53 18.43
CA ALA A 199 -14.41 1.81 17.88
C ALA A 199 -13.91 2.01 16.42
N LEU A 200 -12.66 1.63 16.14
CA LEU A 200 -12.10 1.67 14.78
C LEU A 200 -12.74 0.62 13.87
N MET A 201 -13.03 -0.57 14.39
CA MET A 201 -13.80 -1.61 13.67
C MET A 201 -15.16 -1.04 13.24
N LEU A 202 -15.93 -0.47 14.17
CA LEU A 202 -17.21 0.18 13.85
C LEU A 202 -17.04 1.33 12.84
N ALA A 203 -15.97 2.13 12.95
CA ALA A 203 -15.69 3.20 12.00
C ALA A 203 -15.53 2.70 10.55
N LEU A 204 -14.98 1.50 10.39
CA LEU A 204 -14.66 0.88 9.10
C LEU A 204 -15.78 0.00 8.56
N THR A 205 -16.63 -0.57 9.42
CA THR A 205 -17.73 -1.45 9.01
C THR A 205 -19.08 -0.72 8.97
N GLU A 206 -19.31 0.21 9.90
CA GLU A 206 -20.57 0.95 10.08
C GLU A 206 -20.45 2.45 9.74
N PHE A 207 -19.57 2.78 8.79
CA PHE A 207 -19.18 4.15 8.43
C PHE A 207 -20.34 5.07 8.01
N GLN A 208 -21.45 4.52 7.53
CA GLN A 208 -22.63 5.29 7.10
C GLN A 208 -23.41 5.88 8.27
N ASN A 209 -23.40 5.19 9.41
CA ASN A 209 -24.20 5.50 10.58
C ASN A 209 -23.42 6.32 11.62
N ILE A 210 -22.09 6.37 11.50
CA ILE A 210 -21.20 7.02 12.44
C ILE A 210 -20.71 8.34 11.86
N ARG A 211 -20.77 9.40 12.66
CA ARG A 211 -20.32 10.74 12.28
C ARG A 211 -18.84 10.96 12.61
N ALA A 212 -18.41 10.52 13.79
CA ALA A 212 -17.06 10.75 14.30
C ALA A 212 -16.63 9.64 15.28
N VAL A 213 -15.33 9.31 15.27
CA VAL A 213 -14.71 8.29 16.13
C VAL A 213 -13.45 8.83 16.80
N ALA A 214 -13.34 8.62 18.11
CA ALA A 214 -12.14 8.89 18.89
C ALA A 214 -11.59 7.60 19.50
N ALA A 215 -10.35 7.23 19.20
CA ALA A 215 -9.73 6.00 19.67
C ALA A 215 -8.43 6.29 20.45
N TYR A 216 -8.37 5.90 21.73
CA TYR A 216 -7.20 6.08 22.59
C TYR A 216 -6.38 4.80 22.67
N GLU A 217 -5.09 4.90 22.35
CA GLU A 217 -4.12 3.79 22.32
C GLU A 217 -4.72 2.48 21.80
N PRO A 218 -5.37 2.51 20.61
CA PRO A 218 -6.13 1.37 20.13
C PRO A 218 -5.21 0.21 19.73
N ILE A 219 -5.62 -1.01 20.07
CA ILE A 219 -4.94 -2.21 19.58
C ILE A 219 -5.43 -2.47 18.15
N CYS A 220 -4.59 -2.13 17.17
CA CYS A 220 -4.99 -2.16 15.76
C CYS A 220 -4.60 -3.48 15.07
N ASP A 221 -3.55 -4.15 15.55
CA ASP A 221 -2.97 -5.33 14.88
C ASP A 221 -2.42 -6.36 15.88
N TRP A 222 -3.16 -7.45 16.11
CA TRP A 222 -2.69 -8.57 16.95
C TRP A 222 -1.72 -9.50 16.23
N THR A 223 -1.80 -9.57 14.90
CA THR A 223 -0.83 -10.31 14.07
C THR A 223 0.54 -9.63 14.12
N GLY A 224 0.53 -8.32 14.33
CA GLY A 224 1.61 -7.38 14.56
C GLY A 224 2.75 -7.83 15.46
N LEU A 225 2.40 -8.41 16.61
CA LEU A 225 3.23 -8.34 17.82
C LEU A 225 4.59 -9.05 17.71
N ASP A 226 4.70 -10.06 16.84
CA ASP A 226 5.91 -10.88 16.72
C ASP A 226 7.10 -10.09 16.15
N GLU A 227 6.84 -9.00 15.42
CA GLU A 227 7.87 -8.15 14.82
C GLU A 227 8.65 -7.31 15.84
N TYR A 228 8.10 -7.17 17.04
CA TYR A 228 8.75 -6.48 18.14
C TYR A 228 9.60 -7.43 19.00
N CYS A 229 9.65 -8.73 18.67
CA CYS A 229 10.42 -9.76 19.34
C CYS A 229 11.74 -10.06 18.60
N THR A 230 12.76 -10.55 19.33
CA THR A 230 14.02 -11.05 18.75
C THR A 230 13.94 -12.56 18.46
N VAL A 231 14.78 -13.07 17.55
CA VAL A 231 14.88 -14.52 17.22
C VAL A 231 16.12 -15.13 17.89
N ASP A 232 16.05 -16.39 18.33
CA ASP A 232 17.15 -17.08 19.03
C ASP A 232 18.37 -17.32 18.10
N PRO A 233 19.60 -16.94 18.51
CA PRO A 233 20.82 -17.20 17.74
C PRO A 233 21.14 -18.69 17.48
N ASN A 234 20.66 -19.61 18.33
CA ASN A 234 20.92 -21.05 18.13
C ASN A 234 20.16 -21.63 16.93
N ASP A 235 19.04 -21.01 16.53
CA ASP A 235 18.24 -21.41 15.38
C ASP A 235 18.89 -21.05 14.02
N ILE A 236 19.97 -20.25 14.03
CA ILE A 236 20.79 -19.94 12.85
C ILE A 236 21.79 -21.08 12.56
N ALA A 237 22.19 -21.83 13.60
CA ALA A 237 23.22 -22.87 13.49
C ALA A 237 22.67 -24.24 13.04
N GLU A 238 21.39 -24.53 13.26
CA GLU A 238 20.79 -25.81 12.84
C GLU A 238 20.43 -25.86 11.34
N VAL A 239 20.20 -24.71 10.70
CA VAL A 239 19.94 -24.64 9.24
C VAL A 239 21.19 -25.04 8.44
N SER A 240 22.40 -24.89 9.00
CA SER A 240 23.67 -25.25 8.34
C SER A 240 24.10 -26.71 8.49
N LYS A 241 23.34 -27.58 9.19
CA LYS A 241 23.74 -28.98 9.43
C LYS A 241 23.11 -30.02 8.49
N LYS A 242 22.29 -29.62 7.52
CA LYS A 242 21.72 -30.52 6.48
C LYS A 242 22.40 -30.34 5.11
N GLY A 243 23.72 -30.27 5.10
CA GLY A 243 24.55 -30.36 3.89
C GLY A 243 25.68 -31.34 4.13
N ASP A 244 25.90 -32.26 3.19
CA ASP A 244 26.77 -33.42 3.32
C ASP A 244 28.20 -33.11 3.76
N ALA A 245 28.78 -34.10 4.44
CA ALA A 245 30.11 -34.06 5.03
C ALA A 245 31.21 -33.86 3.98
N GLU A 246 31.90 -32.73 4.03
CA GLU A 246 33.34 -32.63 3.81
C GLU A 246 33.88 -31.25 4.25
N GLN A 247 35.04 -31.25 4.91
CA GLN A 247 35.97 -30.14 5.20
C GLN A 247 35.96 -29.53 6.63
N ASP A 248 36.77 -30.15 7.49
CA ASP A 248 37.16 -29.74 8.85
C ASP A 248 38.03 -28.46 8.94
N VAL A 249 38.09 -27.62 7.89
CA VAL A 249 38.92 -26.37 7.90
C VAL A 249 38.05 -25.11 7.97
N GLU A 250 36.77 -25.18 7.62
CA GLU A 250 35.86 -24.03 7.58
C GLU A 250 35.18 -23.76 8.94
N LEU A 251 35.09 -24.77 9.80
CA LEU A 251 34.53 -24.67 11.15
C LEU A 251 35.35 -23.77 12.09
N GLU A 252 36.68 -23.74 11.94
CA GLU A 252 37.57 -22.98 12.82
C GLU A 252 37.59 -21.47 12.49
N LEU A 253 37.47 -21.13 11.20
CA LEU A 253 37.34 -19.75 10.70
C LEU A 253 35.94 -19.17 10.97
N MET A 254 34.89 -20.01 10.88
CA MET A 254 33.52 -19.60 11.16
C MET A 254 33.26 -19.41 12.67
N GLN A 255 33.90 -20.21 13.53
CA GLN A 255 33.84 -20.02 14.98
C GLN A 255 34.51 -18.70 15.43
N ALA A 256 35.60 -18.29 14.77
CA ALA A 256 36.25 -17.00 15.03
C ALA A 256 35.38 -15.80 14.59
N GLN A 257 34.66 -15.91 13.48
CA GLN A 257 33.68 -14.90 13.05
C GLN A 257 32.46 -14.82 13.97
N ILE A 258 31.96 -15.96 14.46
CA ILE A 258 30.87 -16.01 15.45
C ILE A 258 31.29 -15.38 16.79
N GLU A 259 32.54 -15.56 17.23
CA GLU A 259 33.07 -14.85 18.41
C GLU A 259 33.18 -13.34 18.19
N GLN A 260 33.57 -12.87 17.00
CA GLN A 260 33.56 -11.44 16.66
C GLN A 260 32.14 -10.84 16.62
N ILE A 261 31.14 -11.60 16.16
CA ILE A 261 29.73 -11.19 16.17
C ILE A 261 29.16 -11.17 17.60
N LYS A 262 29.55 -12.13 18.45
CA LYS A 262 29.20 -12.14 19.89
C LYS A 262 29.89 -11.00 20.67
N GLN A 263 31.06 -10.54 20.24
CA GLN A 263 31.76 -9.41 20.86
C GLN A 263 31.22 -8.05 20.40
N SER A 264 30.75 -7.91 19.15
CA SER A 264 30.15 -6.67 18.63
C SER A 264 28.71 -6.44 19.11
N SER A 265 27.91 -7.51 19.28
CA SER A 265 26.53 -7.45 19.82
C SER A 265 26.44 -7.10 21.32
N ARG A 266 27.55 -7.17 22.06
CA ARG A 266 27.62 -6.68 23.45
C ARG A 266 27.63 -5.15 23.58
N ARG A 267 27.69 -4.39 22.48
CA ARG A 267 27.55 -2.92 22.48
C ARG A 267 26.11 -2.51 22.14
N LYS A 268 25.38 -2.11 23.19
CA LYS A 268 23.98 -1.59 23.27
C LYS A 268 22.87 -2.65 23.19
N ARG A 269 22.47 -3.19 24.36
CA ARG A 269 21.20 -3.93 24.54
C ARG A 269 20.03 -2.97 24.27
N LYS A 270 19.24 -3.22 23.23
CA LYS A 270 17.93 -2.58 23.02
C LYS A 270 16.95 -3.14 24.06
N ILE A 271 16.20 -2.26 24.74
CA ILE A 271 15.15 -2.62 25.70
C ILE A 271 13.83 -2.69 24.92
N ALA A 272 12.98 -3.70 25.17
CA ALA A 272 11.68 -3.79 24.51
C ALA A 272 10.74 -2.65 24.94
N PRO A 273 9.79 -2.25 24.07
CA PRO A 273 8.72 -1.34 24.46
C PRO A 273 7.95 -1.87 25.69
N PRO A 274 7.55 -0.99 26.62
CA PRO A 274 6.98 -1.40 27.91
C PRO A 274 5.64 -2.15 27.81
N ASP A 275 4.88 -1.90 26.75
CA ASP A 275 3.56 -2.47 26.50
C ASP A 275 3.57 -3.80 25.72
N LEU A 276 4.72 -4.20 25.16
CA LEU A 276 4.83 -5.42 24.35
C LEU A 276 4.50 -6.70 25.14
N VAL A 277 5.09 -6.88 26.32
CA VAL A 277 4.89 -8.10 27.14
C VAL A 277 3.44 -8.25 27.60
N PRO A 278 2.77 -7.20 28.12
CA PRO A 278 1.34 -7.25 28.39
C PRO A 278 0.49 -7.62 27.17
N LEU A 279 0.81 -7.08 25.98
CA LEU A 279 0.09 -7.38 24.75
C LEU A 279 0.25 -8.85 24.31
N LEU A 280 1.44 -9.42 24.41
CA LEU A 280 1.69 -10.84 24.10
C LEU A 280 0.88 -11.76 25.02
N LYS A 281 0.86 -11.48 26.33
CA LYS A 281 0.04 -12.21 27.30
C LYS A 281 -1.45 -12.07 27.02
N ALA A 282 -1.91 -10.86 26.70
CA ALA A 282 -3.30 -10.61 26.36
C ALA A 282 -3.73 -11.35 25.10
N ARG A 283 -2.86 -11.47 24.08
CA ARG A 283 -3.16 -12.21 22.85
C ARG A 283 -3.36 -13.71 23.11
N GLU A 284 -2.58 -14.33 23.98
CA GLU A 284 -2.79 -15.73 24.36
C GLU A 284 -4.10 -15.91 25.16
N GLN A 285 -4.47 -14.93 25.99
CA GLN A 285 -5.67 -15.00 26.82
C GLN A 285 -6.97 -14.69 26.06
N PHE A 286 -6.95 -13.75 25.11
CA PHE A 286 -8.15 -13.23 24.46
C PHE A 286 -8.62 -14.05 23.26
N PHE A 287 -7.79 -14.98 22.77
CA PHE A 287 -8.07 -15.77 21.57
C PHE A 287 -7.97 -17.27 21.86
N GLN A 288 -8.88 -18.06 21.30
CA GLN A 288 -8.90 -19.52 21.46
C GLN A 288 -7.87 -20.23 20.59
N SER A 289 -7.61 -19.68 19.41
CA SER A 289 -6.65 -20.20 18.44
C SER A 289 -5.98 -19.04 17.72
N PRO A 290 -4.78 -19.24 17.14
CA PRO A 290 -4.08 -18.16 16.46
C PRO A 290 -4.84 -17.57 15.28
N SER A 291 -5.57 -18.40 14.53
CA SER A 291 -6.43 -17.98 13.43
C SER A 291 -7.48 -16.93 13.82
N LYS A 292 -7.88 -16.84 15.10
CA LYS A 292 -8.87 -15.86 15.57
C LYS A 292 -8.31 -14.44 15.71
N TYR A 293 -7.01 -14.26 15.92
CA TYR A 293 -6.43 -12.91 15.96
C TYR A 293 -6.07 -12.35 14.57
N PHE A 294 -6.21 -13.18 13.53
CA PHE A 294 -6.23 -12.78 12.12
C PHE A 294 -7.63 -12.33 11.64
N ASP A 295 -8.63 -12.34 12.53
CA ASP A 295 -9.95 -11.81 12.23
C ASP A 295 -9.90 -10.27 12.08
N PRO A 296 -10.34 -9.69 10.93
CA PRO A 296 -10.35 -8.24 10.73
C PRO A 296 -11.21 -7.46 11.73
N PHE A 297 -12.19 -8.09 12.37
CA PHE A 297 -12.99 -7.44 13.40
C PHE A 297 -12.26 -7.33 14.75
N ALA A 298 -11.26 -8.19 14.99
CA ALA A 298 -10.40 -8.15 16.17
C ALA A 298 -9.11 -7.36 15.94
N SER A 299 -8.61 -7.37 14.70
CA SER A 299 -7.46 -6.60 14.22
C SER A 299 -7.91 -5.65 13.10
N PRO A 300 -8.48 -4.46 13.41
CA PRO A 300 -9.06 -3.56 12.41
C PRO A 300 -8.11 -3.13 11.29
N MET A 301 -6.79 -3.21 11.53
CA MET A 301 -5.78 -3.00 10.49
C MET A 301 -6.00 -3.93 9.28
N LEU A 302 -6.52 -5.14 9.50
CA LEU A 302 -6.74 -6.13 8.46
C LEU A 302 -7.95 -5.83 7.56
N LEU A 303 -8.80 -4.86 7.92
CA LEU A 303 -9.84 -4.34 7.02
C LEU A 303 -9.25 -3.48 5.89
N LEU A 304 -8.01 -3.00 6.08
CA LEU A 304 -7.35 -2.06 5.19
C LEU A 304 -6.08 -2.64 4.54
N ARG A 305 -5.56 -3.78 5.02
CA ARG A 305 -4.41 -4.48 4.45
C ARG A 305 -4.37 -5.96 4.81
N SER A 306 -3.59 -6.76 4.09
CA SER A 306 -3.32 -8.15 4.49
C SER A 306 -2.39 -8.25 5.72
N ALA A 307 -2.44 -9.37 6.43
CA ALA A 307 -1.56 -9.65 7.57
C ALA A 307 -0.10 -9.93 7.16
N GLY A 308 0.12 -10.25 5.88
CA GLY A 308 1.46 -10.54 5.32
C GLY A 308 2.12 -11.84 5.80
N LYS A 309 1.36 -12.71 6.47
CA LYS A 309 1.78 -14.03 6.95
C LYS A 309 0.59 -14.95 7.17
N ASP A 310 0.82 -16.25 7.20
CA ASP A 310 -0.21 -17.24 7.53
C ASP A 310 -0.46 -17.33 9.03
N ALA A 311 -1.66 -17.80 9.40
CA ALA A 311 -1.99 -18.06 10.79
C ALA A 311 -1.22 -19.28 11.29
N PRO A 312 -0.45 -19.17 12.39
CA PRO A 312 0.32 -20.30 12.89
C PRO A 312 -0.60 -21.36 13.47
N ASN A 313 -0.17 -22.63 13.40
CA ASN A 313 -0.95 -23.77 13.89
C ASN A 313 -1.08 -23.78 15.43
N ALA A 314 -0.15 -23.15 16.14
CA ALA A 314 -0.15 -23.01 17.59
C ALA A 314 0.25 -21.59 18.01
N PHE A 315 -0.10 -21.18 19.24
CA PHE A 315 0.33 -19.90 19.77
C PHE A 315 1.86 -19.86 19.87
N PRO A 316 2.52 -18.82 19.33
CA PRO A 316 3.96 -18.74 19.44
C PRO A 316 4.37 -18.54 20.91
N LYS A 317 5.50 -19.13 21.31
CA LYS A 317 6.00 -19.05 22.68
C LYS A 317 7.09 -17.98 22.77
N TYR A 318 7.12 -17.28 23.90
CA TYR A 318 8.03 -16.17 24.13
C TYR A 318 8.84 -16.37 25.41
N LEU A 319 10.16 -16.23 25.29
CA LEU A 319 11.03 -16.06 26.44
C LEU A 319 10.97 -14.61 26.90
N THR A 320 10.51 -14.39 28.12
CA THR A 320 10.37 -13.07 28.75
C THR A 320 10.97 -13.09 30.16
N GLY A 321 11.39 -11.93 30.68
CA GLY A 321 11.94 -11.80 32.03
C GLY A 321 13.19 -10.93 32.08
N SER A 322 13.81 -10.80 33.27
CA SER A 322 15.04 -10.02 33.44
C SER A 322 16.22 -10.55 32.62
N GLU A 323 16.20 -11.83 32.27
CA GLU A 323 17.19 -12.49 31.41
C GLU A 323 17.00 -12.16 29.92
N TYR A 324 15.78 -11.79 29.51
CA TYR A 324 15.39 -11.46 28.13
C TYR A 324 14.80 -10.03 28.06
N PRO A 325 15.65 -8.98 28.01
CA PRO A 325 15.19 -7.57 28.01
C PRO A 325 14.38 -7.17 26.78
N THR A 326 14.45 -7.98 25.71
CA THR A 326 13.48 -7.98 24.60
C THR A 326 12.95 -9.41 24.47
N PRO A 327 11.62 -9.64 24.38
CA PRO A 327 11.06 -10.98 24.25
C PRO A 327 11.67 -11.74 23.06
N VAL A 328 12.06 -13.00 23.29
CA VAL A 328 12.59 -13.87 22.22
C VAL A 328 11.50 -14.84 21.79
N LEU A 329 11.20 -14.85 20.49
CA LEU A 329 10.26 -15.78 19.86
C LEU A 329 10.92 -17.17 19.76
N GLN A 330 10.28 -18.20 20.30
CA GLN A 330 10.73 -19.59 20.18
C GLN A 330 10.15 -20.22 18.91
N LYS A 331 10.97 -20.94 18.13
CA LYS A 331 10.45 -21.81 17.08
C LYS A 331 9.66 -22.98 17.68
N PRO A 332 8.58 -23.43 17.04
CA PRO A 332 7.91 -24.66 17.44
C PRO A 332 8.89 -25.83 17.30
N ILE A 333 8.98 -26.67 18.34
CA ILE A 333 9.65 -27.97 18.24
C ILE A 333 8.82 -28.80 17.27
N ILE A 334 9.38 -29.12 16.11
CA ILE A 334 8.82 -30.13 15.22
C ILE A 334 9.14 -31.47 15.91
N ASP A 335 8.18 -32.03 16.63
CA ASP A 335 8.27 -33.41 17.11
C ASP A 335 8.19 -34.33 15.88
N GLU A 336 9.32 -34.56 15.21
CA GLU A 336 9.50 -35.71 14.31
C GLU A 336 9.49 -37.06 15.07
N ASP A 337 9.34 -37.06 16.40
CA ASP A 337 9.36 -38.26 17.26
C ASP A 337 8.00 -38.67 17.88
N LEU A 338 6.85 -38.07 17.50
CA LEU A 338 5.53 -38.43 18.07
C LEU A 338 4.52 -39.06 17.10
N VAL A 339 4.92 -39.38 15.85
CA VAL A 339 4.03 -39.96 14.82
C VAL A 339 4.11 -41.50 14.77
N ASP A 340 4.34 -42.18 15.89
CA ASP A 340 4.51 -43.64 15.91
C ASP A 340 3.58 -44.41 16.86
N LEU A 341 2.49 -43.81 17.36
CA LEU A 341 1.65 -44.48 18.38
C LEU A 341 0.12 -44.45 18.25
N TRP A 342 -0.48 -43.93 17.16
CA TRP A 342 -1.95 -43.90 17.05
C TRP A 342 -2.58 -44.40 15.75
N ASP A 343 -1.80 -44.85 14.76
CA ASP A 343 -2.37 -45.52 13.57
C ASP A 343 -2.42 -47.05 13.74
N THR A 344 -3.34 -47.51 14.57
CA THR A 344 -3.91 -48.85 14.42
C THR A 344 -5.38 -48.80 14.87
N TYR A 345 -6.28 -49.19 13.97
CA TYR A 345 -7.75 -49.17 14.06
C TYR A 345 -8.39 -47.82 13.71
N VAL A 346 -8.85 -47.65 12.46
CA VAL A 346 -10.20 -47.99 12.00
C VAL A 346 -10.20 -48.03 10.47
N GLN A 347 -10.85 -49.05 9.93
CA GLN A 347 -10.99 -49.37 8.50
C GLN A 347 -12.13 -48.56 7.82
N PRO A 348 -12.20 -48.61 6.47
CA PRO A 348 -12.66 -47.52 5.60
C PRO A 348 -14.14 -47.61 5.25
N ASP A 349 -14.72 -46.53 4.73
CA ASP A 349 -15.72 -46.61 3.65
C ASP A 349 -15.90 -45.26 2.91
N MET A 350 -15.55 -45.32 1.61
CA MET A 350 -16.23 -44.76 0.43
C MET A 350 -16.17 -43.25 0.08
N ASP A 351 -15.29 -43.00 -0.90
CA ASP A 351 -15.47 -42.25 -2.17
C ASP A 351 -15.48 -40.70 -2.20
N GLU A 352 -14.35 -40.12 -2.66
CA GLU A 352 -14.11 -39.49 -3.99
C GLU A 352 -14.59 -38.02 -4.06
N LYS A 353 -13.84 -37.00 -4.52
CA LYS A 353 -12.66 -36.88 -5.40
C LYS A 353 -12.18 -35.41 -5.36
N LEU A 354 -10.86 -35.20 -5.55
CA LEU A 354 -10.13 -34.08 -6.21
C LEU A 354 -8.85 -33.59 -5.46
N SER A 355 -7.77 -34.27 -5.83
CA SER A 355 -6.38 -33.82 -6.14
C SER A 355 -5.72 -32.65 -5.40
N SER A 356 -4.87 -33.03 -4.44
CA SER A 356 -3.41 -32.82 -4.39
C SER A 356 -2.77 -31.61 -5.11
N ALA A 357 -2.20 -30.71 -4.31
CA ALA A 357 -0.84 -30.18 -4.52
C ALA A 357 -0.16 -30.11 -3.15
N GLU A 358 1.00 -30.77 -3.02
CA GLU A 358 1.77 -30.93 -1.80
C GLU A 358 2.40 -29.60 -1.37
N ALA A 359 2.22 -29.24 -0.09
CA ALA A 359 2.84 -28.09 0.53
C ALA A 359 4.28 -28.43 0.92
N THR A 360 5.25 -27.84 0.23
CA THR A 360 6.65 -27.82 0.67
C THR A 360 6.79 -26.86 1.84
N ALA A 361 6.84 -27.40 3.05
CA ALA A 361 7.26 -26.69 4.25
C ALA A 361 8.80 -26.58 4.23
N ASN A 362 9.34 -25.40 3.91
CA ASN A 362 10.65 -24.90 4.37
C ASN A 362 10.99 -23.57 3.66
N ASP A 363 10.54 -22.44 4.18
CA ASP A 363 11.34 -21.20 4.20
C ASP A 363 10.72 -20.17 5.18
N GLU A 364 11.20 -20.13 6.42
CA GLU A 364 10.76 -19.13 7.42
C GLU A 364 11.92 -18.21 7.80
N ARG A 365 12.18 -17.23 6.93
CA ARG A 365 12.74 -15.93 7.35
C ARG A 365 11.57 -14.98 7.61
N PRO A 366 11.67 -14.04 8.57
CA PRO A 366 10.59 -13.09 8.83
C PRO A 366 10.34 -12.26 7.55
N THR A 367 9.24 -12.57 6.87
CA THR A 367 8.74 -11.82 5.74
C THR A 367 8.54 -10.37 6.17
N ARG A 368 9.31 -9.46 5.57
CA ARG A 368 9.06 -8.02 5.70
C ARG A 368 7.67 -7.76 5.08
N ARG A 369 6.66 -7.50 5.93
CA ARG A 369 5.27 -7.30 5.54
C ARG A 369 5.15 -6.41 4.30
N ARG A 370 4.69 -6.96 3.17
CA ARG A 370 4.24 -6.15 2.03
C ARG A 370 2.90 -5.51 2.35
N LYS A 371 2.79 -4.23 1.97
CA LYS A 371 1.60 -3.41 2.17
C LYS A 371 0.60 -3.64 1.04
N ALA A 372 0.09 -4.86 0.89
CA ALA A 372 -1.09 -5.07 0.06
C ALA A 372 -2.27 -4.39 0.78
N LEU A 373 -2.58 -3.15 0.40
CA LEU A 373 -3.76 -2.44 0.90
C LEU A 373 -4.99 -3.14 0.33
N SER A 374 -5.84 -3.71 1.18
CA SER A 374 -7.14 -4.18 0.73
C SER A 374 -7.98 -2.96 0.39
N ARG A 375 -8.67 -2.99 -0.76
CA ARG A 375 -9.62 -1.93 -1.13
C ARG A 375 -10.68 -1.83 -0.03
N TRP A 376 -10.75 -0.68 0.63
CA TRP A 376 -11.79 -0.36 1.59
C TRP A 376 -12.88 0.47 0.89
N PRO A 377 -14.18 0.16 1.08
CA PRO A 377 -14.69 -0.97 1.87
C PRO A 377 -14.47 -2.33 1.15
N PRO A 378 -14.20 -3.41 1.90
CA PRO A 378 -13.95 -4.74 1.31
C PRO A 378 -15.18 -5.27 0.57
N PHE A 379 -14.93 -6.06 -0.49
CA PHE A 379 -15.96 -6.68 -1.33
C PHE A 379 -16.79 -7.67 -0.49
N GLY A 380 -18.12 -7.55 -0.49
CA GLY A 380 -19.02 -8.50 0.20
C GLY A 380 -19.82 -7.95 1.40
N LEU A 381 -19.70 -6.67 1.72
CA LEU A 381 -20.68 -5.96 2.54
C LEU A 381 -21.80 -5.47 1.61
N ASP A 382 -23.05 -5.93 1.82
CA ASP A 382 -24.18 -5.59 0.95
C ASP A 382 -24.45 -4.08 0.96
N PHE A 383 -24.11 -3.38 -0.11
CA PHE A 383 -24.28 -1.93 -0.20
C PHE A 383 -25.16 -1.51 -1.38
N SER A 384 -26.24 -0.79 -1.05
CA SER A 384 -27.16 0.01 -1.89
C SER A 384 -27.50 -0.49 -3.30
N THR A 385 -28.80 -0.66 -3.54
CA THR A 385 -29.43 -1.08 -4.81
C THR A 385 -29.18 -0.16 -6.02
N ASP A 386 -28.49 0.96 -5.86
CA ASP A 386 -28.44 2.06 -6.84
C ASP A 386 -27.07 2.23 -7.54
N GLY A 387 -26.09 1.36 -7.28
CA GLY A 387 -24.89 1.20 -8.11
C GLY A 387 -23.90 2.39 -8.13
N VAL A 388 -24.02 3.36 -7.22
CA VAL A 388 -23.03 4.43 -7.01
C VAL A 388 -22.65 4.44 -5.53
N LEU A 389 -21.46 3.93 -5.21
CA LEU A 389 -20.90 3.89 -3.86
C LEU A 389 -20.04 5.13 -3.63
N GLU A 390 -20.57 6.13 -2.92
CA GLU A 390 -19.74 7.20 -2.35
C GLU A 390 -19.43 6.84 -0.88
N ALA A 391 -18.53 5.86 -0.67
CA ALA A 391 -18.08 5.50 0.67
C ALA A 391 -17.22 6.61 1.26
N LYS A 392 -17.57 7.10 2.46
CA LYS A 392 -16.87 8.17 3.15
C LYS A 392 -16.68 7.77 4.61
N LEU A 393 -15.43 7.76 5.07
CA LEU A 393 -15.15 7.54 6.48
C LEU A 393 -15.78 8.62 7.37
N PRO A 394 -16.17 8.26 8.61
CA PRO A 394 -16.41 9.24 9.66
C PRO A 394 -15.14 10.06 9.94
N TRP A 395 -15.29 11.17 10.65
CA TRP A 395 -14.13 11.88 11.20
C TRP A 395 -13.46 10.98 12.24
N VAL A 396 -12.19 10.64 12.07
CA VAL A 396 -11.46 9.75 12.97
C VAL A 396 -10.32 10.50 13.63
N LYS A 397 -10.20 10.35 14.95
CA LYS A 397 -9.11 10.90 15.74
C LYS A 397 -8.51 9.82 16.61
N ILE A 398 -7.23 9.50 16.39
CA ILE A 398 -6.49 8.50 17.14
C ILE A 398 -5.52 9.21 18.09
N PHE A 399 -5.50 8.80 19.36
CA PHE A 399 -4.62 9.33 20.40
C PHE A 399 -3.58 8.29 20.81
N ALA A 400 -2.30 8.67 20.85
CA ALA A 400 -1.20 7.79 21.28
C ALA A 400 -0.17 8.53 22.16
N HIS A 401 0.33 7.88 23.22
CA HIS A 401 1.36 8.43 24.12
C HIS A 401 2.79 8.18 23.61
N ILE A 402 3.72 9.09 23.91
CA ILE A 402 5.17 8.93 23.68
C ILE A 402 5.92 9.23 24.98
N ASP A 403 6.69 8.27 25.48
CA ASP A 403 7.47 8.42 26.72
C ASP A 403 8.85 9.05 26.44
N GLU A 404 9.17 10.20 27.05
CA GLU A 404 10.47 10.87 26.90
C GLU A 404 11.48 10.56 28.03
N GLU A 405 11.13 9.76 29.04
CA GLU A 405 11.95 9.59 30.25
C GLU A 405 12.90 8.36 30.19
N GLN A 406 13.98 8.44 29.40
CA GLN A 406 15.19 7.62 29.60
C GLN A 406 16.42 8.12 28.82
N ALA A 407 16.86 9.36 29.10
CA ALA A 407 18.21 9.80 28.75
C ALA A 407 19.16 9.55 29.94
N PRO A 408 20.28 8.81 29.80
CA PRO A 408 21.24 8.66 30.88
C PRO A 408 21.92 10.00 31.18
N ALA A 409 22.05 10.33 32.47
CA ALA A 409 22.70 11.55 32.93
C ALA A 409 24.14 11.65 32.38
N PRO A 410 24.61 12.84 31.96
CA PRO A 410 25.98 13.01 31.48
C PRO A 410 26.98 12.78 32.64
N ALA A 411 28.00 11.96 32.38
CA ALA A 411 29.13 11.78 33.28
C ALA A 411 29.88 13.11 33.50
N PRO A 412 30.51 13.32 34.66
CA PRO A 412 31.21 14.57 34.96
C PRO A 412 32.44 14.72 34.04
N THR A 413 32.46 15.79 33.27
CA THR A 413 33.58 16.16 32.41
C THR A 413 34.72 16.74 33.24
N VAL A 414 35.90 16.13 33.15
CA VAL A 414 37.18 16.74 33.55
C VAL A 414 37.53 17.79 32.50
N GLU A 415 37.73 19.02 32.95
CA GLU A 415 38.17 20.16 32.14
C GLU A 415 39.62 19.95 31.68
N THR A 416 39.86 20.08 30.38
CA THR A 416 41.13 20.58 29.88
C THR A 416 40.84 21.58 28.77
N ASP A 417 41.27 22.81 29.04
CA ASP A 417 41.31 23.95 28.12
C ASP A 417 42.10 23.63 26.85
N ASP A 418 41.54 23.95 25.69
CA ASP A 418 42.23 24.79 24.71
C ASP A 418 41.28 25.17 23.56
N ALA A 419 41.07 26.47 23.43
CA ALA A 419 40.28 27.10 22.39
C ALA A 419 41.12 27.37 21.14
N LYS A 420 40.53 27.23 19.93
CA LYS A 420 40.34 28.34 18.98
C LYS A 420 39.72 27.94 17.61
N THR A 421 38.56 28.56 17.35
CA THR A 421 38.09 29.24 16.11
C THR A 421 37.87 28.50 14.78
N ALA A 422 36.58 28.33 14.40
CA ALA A 422 35.95 28.74 13.13
C ALA A 422 34.40 28.61 13.22
N PRO A 423 33.58 29.39 12.45
CA PRO A 423 32.13 29.47 12.67
C PRO A 423 31.34 28.41 11.89
N GLU A 424 30.50 27.63 12.57
CA GLU A 424 29.60 26.64 11.96
C GLU A 424 28.17 27.17 11.78
N SER A 425 27.61 26.89 10.61
CA SER A 425 26.23 27.13 10.17
C SER A 425 25.25 26.10 10.78
N ASP A 426 24.28 26.58 11.55
CA ASP A 426 23.42 25.81 12.48
C ASP A 426 22.16 25.15 11.85
N ALA A 427 22.25 24.63 10.61
CA ALA A 427 21.09 24.05 9.90
C ALA A 427 21.17 22.52 9.65
N SER A 428 22.37 21.94 9.53
CA SER A 428 22.56 20.51 9.24
C SER A 428 22.53 19.63 10.51
N SER A 429 22.88 20.19 11.67
CA SER A 429 22.91 19.50 12.97
C SER A 429 21.51 19.18 13.52
N ARG A 430 20.51 20.04 13.24
CA ARG A 430 19.11 19.83 13.64
C ARG A 430 18.41 18.75 12.81
N LYS A 431 18.68 18.66 11.51
CA LYS A 431 18.11 17.60 10.64
C LYS A 431 18.68 16.21 10.98
N ARG A 432 19.99 16.09 11.24
CA ARG A 432 20.60 14.82 11.68
C ARG A 432 20.17 14.38 13.09
N ARG A 433 19.86 15.32 13.99
CA ARG A 433 19.27 15.00 15.31
C ARG A 433 17.81 14.56 15.26
N SER A 434 17.03 14.99 14.26
CA SER A 434 15.64 14.54 14.10
C SER A 434 15.53 13.11 13.56
N LYS A 435 16.32 12.74 12.53
CA LYS A 435 16.25 11.41 11.90
C LYS A 435 16.79 10.27 12.79
N ALA A 436 17.63 10.58 13.78
CA ALA A 436 18.16 9.60 14.74
C ALA A 436 17.31 9.47 16.02
N LYS A 437 16.29 10.34 16.21
CA LYS A 437 15.39 10.31 17.37
C LYS A 437 14.16 9.41 17.16
N ASP A 438 13.75 9.19 15.91
CA ASP A 438 12.51 8.44 15.60
C ASP A 438 12.63 6.91 15.72
N ALA A 439 13.82 6.37 16.04
CA ALA A 439 14.07 4.92 16.09
C ALA A 439 14.31 4.34 17.50
N LEU A 440 14.11 5.14 18.55
CA LEU A 440 14.42 4.70 19.92
C LEU A 440 13.39 5.25 20.93
N GLY A 441 12.33 4.47 21.24
CA GLY A 441 11.52 4.69 22.46
C GLY A 441 9.99 4.65 22.36
N ASP A 442 9.36 4.45 21.20
CA ASP A 442 7.89 4.46 21.11
C ASP A 442 7.24 3.15 21.62
N SER A 443 6.06 3.24 22.24
CA SER A 443 5.23 2.09 22.63
C SER A 443 4.69 1.34 21.39
N VAL A 444 4.37 0.06 21.54
CA VAL A 444 3.74 -0.75 20.47
C VAL A 444 2.43 -0.12 20.04
N LEU A 445 1.59 0.33 20.98
CA LEU A 445 0.31 0.97 20.67
C LEU A 445 0.48 2.28 19.91
N ALA A 446 1.50 3.09 20.23
CA ALA A 446 1.80 4.30 19.47
C ALA A 446 2.28 4.00 18.04
N SER A 447 3.08 2.95 17.88
CA SER A 447 3.51 2.46 16.57
C SER A 447 2.32 1.99 15.73
N GLN A 448 1.42 1.20 16.32
CA GLN A 448 0.20 0.73 15.66
C GLN A 448 -0.75 1.89 15.29
N ALA A 449 -0.91 2.88 16.16
CA ALA A 449 -1.73 4.07 15.89
C ALA A 449 -1.21 4.89 14.71
N LYS A 450 0.11 5.13 14.64
CA LYS A 450 0.75 5.82 13.51
C LYS A 450 0.52 5.06 12.20
N GLU A 451 0.66 3.73 12.25
CA GLU A 451 0.45 2.88 11.10
C GLU A 451 -1.01 2.87 10.63
N MET A 452 -1.96 2.78 11.56
CA MET A 452 -3.40 2.80 11.25
C MET A 452 -3.78 4.09 10.53
N VAL A 453 -3.36 5.26 11.04
CA VAL A 453 -3.62 6.55 10.36
C VAL A 453 -3.02 6.57 8.96
N SER A 454 -1.77 6.11 8.80
CA SER A 454 -1.11 6.05 7.50
C SER A 454 -1.82 5.12 6.51
N VAL A 455 -2.37 4.01 6.99
CA VAL A 455 -3.13 3.07 6.18
C VAL A 455 -4.50 3.64 5.81
N MET A 456 -5.23 4.26 6.74
CA MET A 456 -6.52 4.92 6.47
C MET A 456 -6.39 6.08 5.47
N HIS A 457 -5.31 6.88 5.55
CA HIS A 457 -5.04 7.95 4.59
C HIS A 457 -4.88 7.42 3.16
N ARG A 458 -4.27 6.25 3.01
CA ARG A 458 -4.04 5.62 1.70
C ARG A 458 -5.26 4.85 1.19
N ALA A 459 -6.00 4.19 2.07
CA ALA A 459 -7.06 3.27 1.69
C ALA A 459 -8.47 3.89 1.55
N CYS A 460 -8.70 5.13 2.01
CA CYS A 460 -10.08 5.60 2.20
C CYS A 460 -10.45 6.94 1.54
N PHE A 461 -9.51 7.62 0.85
CA PHE A 461 -9.75 8.99 0.32
C PHE A 461 -9.25 9.22 -1.11
N TRP A 462 -9.20 8.18 -1.95
CA TRP A 462 -8.80 8.29 -3.36
C TRP A 462 -9.59 9.36 -4.13
N GLY A 463 -8.88 10.23 -4.84
CA GLY A 463 -9.47 11.24 -5.72
C GLY A 463 -10.14 12.44 -5.02
N ARG A 464 -10.05 12.57 -3.69
CA ARG A 464 -10.50 13.77 -2.96
C ARG A 464 -9.35 14.76 -2.80
N GLU A 465 -9.64 16.06 -2.92
CA GLU A 465 -8.65 17.15 -2.94
C GLU A 465 -7.54 17.00 -1.87
N LYS A 466 -6.30 17.39 -2.21
CA LYS A 466 -5.10 17.34 -1.35
C LYS A 466 -5.40 17.85 0.08
N GLY A 467 -5.09 17.02 1.08
CA GLY A 467 -5.30 17.33 2.50
C GLY A 467 -6.67 16.93 3.06
N TYR A 468 -7.57 16.34 2.25
CA TYR A 468 -8.87 15.87 2.74
C TYR A 468 -8.74 14.72 3.75
N GLY A 469 -7.95 13.69 3.43
CA GLY A 469 -7.72 12.55 4.34
C GLY A 469 -7.06 12.97 5.65
N GLU A 470 -6.14 13.92 5.61
CA GLU A 470 -5.47 14.50 6.79
C GLU A 470 -6.42 15.32 7.67
N GLN A 471 -7.48 15.89 7.09
CA GLN A 471 -8.54 16.56 7.86
C GLN A 471 -9.47 15.54 8.52
N VAL A 472 -9.86 14.50 7.78
CA VAL A 472 -10.84 13.51 8.26
C VAL A 472 -10.22 12.56 9.28
N VAL A 473 -8.99 12.09 9.06
CA VAL A 473 -8.29 11.16 9.97
C VAL A 473 -7.06 11.86 10.56
N THR A 474 -7.04 12.02 11.87
CA THR A 474 -6.00 12.78 12.59
C THR A 474 -5.33 11.94 13.67
N LEU A 475 -4.01 12.08 13.81
CA LEU A 475 -3.24 11.53 14.93
C LEU A 475 -2.94 12.64 15.94
N SER A 476 -3.39 12.49 17.18
CA SER A 476 -2.97 13.32 18.30
C SER A 476 -1.94 12.57 19.12
N LEU A 477 -0.80 13.22 19.36
CA LEU A 477 0.26 12.76 20.25
C LEU A 477 0.31 13.74 21.41
N PRO A 478 -0.49 13.55 22.48
CA PRO A 478 -0.54 14.50 23.59
C PRO A 478 0.84 14.58 24.25
N ARG A 479 1.58 15.64 23.95
CA ARG A 479 2.87 15.95 24.57
C ARG A 479 2.56 16.60 25.92
N THR A 480 2.49 15.79 26.99
CA THR A 480 2.54 16.21 28.40
C THR A 480 1.68 17.42 28.85
N ILE A 481 0.71 17.13 29.72
CA ILE A 481 0.01 18.01 30.68
C ILE A 481 -0.40 19.41 30.17
N PRO A 482 -1.69 19.67 29.90
CA PRO A 482 -2.13 21.04 29.65
C PRO A 482 -1.90 21.91 30.89
N VAL A 483 -1.44 23.14 30.63
CA VAL A 483 -1.32 24.19 31.63
C VAL A 483 -2.66 24.90 31.71
N ASN A 484 -3.29 24.93 32.88
CA ASN A 484 -4.53 25.67 33.11
C ASN A 484 -4.29 27.19 32.91
N ASP A 485 -5.34 27.96 32.63
CA ASP A 485 -5.29 29.43 32.44
C ASP A 485 -4.68 30.20 33.66
N ASP A 486 -4.52 29.53 34.81
CA ASP A 486 -3.90 30.06 36.03
C ASP A 486 -2.41 29.69 36.20
N GLY A 487 -1.83 28.98 35.23
CA GLY A 487 -0.44 28.51 35.28
C GLY A 487 -0.23 27.24 36.11
N SER A 488 -1.30 26.60 36.62
CA SER A 488 -1.20 25.31 37.31
C SER A 488 -1.13 24.14 36.31
N LYS A 489 -0.27 23.16 36.59
CA LYS A 489 -0.16 21.92 35.81
C LYS A 489 -1.30 20.99 36.21
N SER A 490 -2.14 20.54 35.28
CA SER A 490 -3.15 19.52 35.58
C SER A 490 -2.48 18.14 35.63
N ASN A 491 -2.46 17.49 36.80
CA ASN A 491 -1.74 16.22 37.00
C ASN A 491 -2.34 14.98 36.31
N ASP A 492 -3.29 15.13 35.38
CA ASP A 492 -3.97 14.01 34.72
C ASP A 492 -3.99 14.13 33.18
N PRO A 493 -3.10 13.41 32.46
CA PRO A 493 -3.06 13.35 31.01
C PRO A 493 -4.35 12.83 30.37
N GLN A 494 -5.10 11.98 31.07
CA GLN A 494 -6.32 11.36 30.55
C GLN A 494 -7.47 12.38 30.54
N ALA A 495 -7.63 13.17 31.60
CA ALA A 495 -8.62 14.25 31.66
C ALA A 495 -8.40 15.30 30.57
N ALA A 496 -7.14 15.61 30.23
CA ALA A 496 -6.79 16.50 29.13
C ALA A 496 -7.26 15.97 27.77
N ALA A 497 -7.00 14.69 27.51
CA ALA A 497 -7.35 14.04 26.25
C ALA A 497 -8.88 13.88 26.09
N ILE A 498 -9.61 13.70 27.19
CA ILE A 498 -11.08 13.67 27.21
C ILE A 498 -11.65 15.07 26.97
N ASN A 499 -11.09 16.13 27.58
CA ASN A 499 -11.50 17.51 27.31
C ASN A 499 -11.30 17.90 25.84
N GLU A 500 -10.14 17.54 25.27
CA GLU A 500 -9.85 17.74 23.85
C GLU A 500 -10.88 17.01 22.97
N THR A 501 -11.22 15.78 23.35
CA THR A 501 -12.17 14.93 22.62
C THR A 501 -13.59 15.45 22.72
N GLY A 502 -14.05 15.87 23.89
CA GLY A 502 -15.35 16.50 24.06
C GLY A 502 -15.49 17.78 23.23
N SER A 503 -14.46 18.64 23.24
CA SER A 503 -14.45 19.86 22.43
C SER A 503 -14.48 19.55 20.93
N TRP A 504 -13.71 18.56 20.50
CA TRP A 504 -13.67 18.09 19.11
C TRP A 504 -15.00 17.47 18.66
N PHE A 505 -15.62 16.61 19.47
CA PHE A 505 -16.95 16.08 19.19
C PHE A 505 -17.99 17.19 19.09
N ASN A 506 -17.96 18.18 19.97
CA ASN A 506 -18.88 19.30 19.90
C ASN A 506 -18.77 20.07 18.57
N ASP A 507 -17.55 20.25 18.04
CA ASP A 507 -17.33 20.88 16.74
C ASP A 507 -17.81 19.97 15.58
N VAL A 508 -17.38 18.72 15.55
CA VAL A 508 -17.64 17.80 14.42
C VAL A 508 -19.09 17.31 14.37
N LEU A 509 -19.71 17.05 15.53
CA LEU A 509 -21.11 16.66 15.62
C LEU A 509 -22.04 17.85 15.35
N CYS A 510 -21.63 19.12 15.49
CA CYS A 510 -22.50 20.27 15.20
C CYS A 510 -22.36 20.83 13.78
N ARG A 511 -21.31 20.50 13.02
CA ARG A 511 -21.13 20.96 11.64
C ARG A 511 -22.12 20.32 10.66
N ASP A 512 -22.93 21.14 10.00
CA ASP A 512 -23.70 20.74 8.81
C ASP A 512 -22.74 20.39 7.66
N HIS A 513 -22.96 19.22 7.04
CA HIS A 513 -22.24 18.86 5.83
C HIS A 513 -22.98 19.40 4.62
N ASP A 514 -22.61 20.60 4.18
CA ASP A 514 -22.90 21.07 2.82
C ASP A 514 -21.57 21.29 2.09
N VAL A 515 -21.21 20.34 1.24
CA VAL A 515 -21.06 20.54 -0.22
C VAL A 515 -21.09 19.14 -0.85
N THR A 516 -22.28 18.63 -1.18
CA THR A 516 -22.40 17.58 -2.20
C THR A 516 -22.14 18.25 -3.55
N VAL A 517 -20.93 18.16 -4.10
CA VAL A 517 -20.74 18.44 -5.53
C VAL A 517 -21.27 17.24 -6.29
N SER A 518 -22.55 17.27 -6.63
CA SER A 518 -23.17 16.23 -7.45
C SER A 518 -22.61 16.27 -8.87
N PHE A 519 -21.62 15.44 -9.19
CA PHE A 519 -21.28 15.15 -10.57
C PHE A 519 -22.26 14.09 -11.11
N LYS A 520 -23.18 14.54 -11.97
CA LYS A 520 -24.04 13.66 -12.76
C LYS A 520 -23.18 12.99 -13.86
N LEU A 521 -22.68 11.78 -13.63
CA LEU A 521 -22.27 10.92 -14.73
C LEU A 521 -23.54 10.48 -15.49
N LYS A 522 -23.69 10.96 -16.72
CA LYS A 522 -24.66 10.40 -17.66
C LYS A 522 -24.14 9.02 -18.09
N TYR A 523 -24.63 7.95 -17.46
CA TYR A 523 -24.56 6.63 -18.07
C TYR A 523 -25.53 6.59 -19.26
N LEU A 524 -24.97 6.45 -20.46
CA LEU A 524 -25.72 6.09 -21.65
C LEU A 524 -26.13 4.60 -21.50
N LYS A 525 -27.40 4.33 -21.23
CA LYS A 525 -27.96 2.97 -21.35
C LYS A 525 -27.86 2.53 -22.81
N MET A 526 -26.88 1.71 -23.16
CA MET A 526 -26.98 0.85 -24.33
C MET A 526 -27.84 -0.36 -23.96
N ALA A 527 -29.01 -0.43 -24.57
CA ALA A 527 -29.87 -1.59 -24.51
C ALA A 527 -29.23 -2.73 -25.31
N PHE A 528 -29.03 -3.88 -24.68
CA PHE A 528 -28.76 -5.14 -25.37
C PHE A 528 -30.02 -5.60 -26.11
N PRO A 529 -29.97 -5.94 -27.41
CA PRO A 529 -30.95 -6.82 -28.00
C PRO A 529 -30.56 -8.26 -27.73
N THR A 530 -31.48 -8.98 -27.08
CA THR A 530 -31.49 -10.44 -26.98
C THR A 530 -31.48 -11.09 -28.36
N VAL A 531 -30.52 -11.98 -28.62
CA VAL A 531 -30.51 -12.86 -29.78
C VAL A 531 -31.05 -14.22 -29.35
N SER A 532 -32.22 -14.60 -29.85
CA SER A 532 -32.65 -16.01 -29.90
C SER A 532 -32.70 -16.46 -31.35
N ALA A 533 -31.94 -17.50 -31.67
CA ALA A 533 -31.96 -18.21 -32.95
C ALA A 533 -33.32 -18.90 -33.20
N PHE A 534 -33.77 -18.97 -34.46
CA PHE A 534 -34.03 -20.20 -35.21
C PHE A 534 -34.77 -19.94 -36.55
N ALA A 535 -34.41 -20.77 -37.54
CA ALA A 535 -35.15 -21.17 -38.75
C ALA A 535 -35.04 -20.34 -40.06
N THR A 536 -34.41 -20.99 -41.04
CA THR A 536 -34.44 -20.82 -42.52
C THR A 536 -35.81 -21.26 -43.12
N PRO A 537 -36.03 -21.34 -44.45
CA PRO A 537 -35.52 -20.59 -45.62
C PRO A 537 -36.64 -20.13 -46.62
N ARG A 538 -36.37 -19.20 -47.55
CA ARG A 538 -36.77 -19.32 -48.99
C ARG A 538 -36.32 -18.14 -49.89
N ALA A 539 -35.64 -18.53 -50.97
CA ALA A 539 -35.53 -18.00 -52.34
C ALA A 539 -36.27 -16.71 -52.75
N PHE A 540 -35.61 -15.82 -53.52
CA PHE A 540 -35.86 -15.60 -54.97
C PHE A 540 -34.95 -14.48 -55.56
N LEU A 541 -34.35 -14.79 -56.73
CA LEU A 541 -34.08 -13.98 -57.94
C LEU A 541 -33.55 -12.53 -57.92
N GLY A 542 -32.63 -12.26 -58.87
CA GLY A 542 -32.61 -11.04 -59.69
C GLY A 542 -31.30 -10.24 -59.61
N SER A 543 -30.25 -10.58 -60.35
CA SER A 543 -29.95 -10.11 -61.73
C SER A 543 -29.48 -8.65 -61.87
N ALA A 544 -28.24 -8.54 -62.38
CA ALA A 544 -27.71 -7.53 -63.29
C ALA A 544 -27.57 -6.05 -62.85
N CYS A 545 -26.32 -5.56 -62.83
CA CYS A 545 -25.90 -4.56 -63.83
C CYS A 545 -24.37 -4.46 -63.93
N ARG A 546 -23.89 -4.49 -65.17
CA ARG A 546 -22.49 -4.41 -65.66
C ARG A 546 -22.36 -3.09 -66.42
N VAL A 547 -21.32 -2.30 -66.18
CA VAL A 547 -20.69 -1.33 -67.13
C VAL A 547 -19.22 -1.24 -66.68
N LEU A 548 -18.23 -1.92 -67.31
CA LEU A 548 -17.41 -1.57 -68.50
C LEU A 548 -16.79 -0.15 -68.40
N LEU A 549 -15.50 0.15 -68.67
CA LEU A 549 -14.47 -0.47 -69.50
C LEU A 549 -13.09 0.19 -69.24
N THR A 550 -12.01 -0.63 -69.25
CA THR A 550 -10.62 -0.45 -69.81
C THR A 550 -9.81 0.84 -69.59
N ALA A 551 -8.57 0.81 -69.07
CA ALA A 551 -7.31 0.18 -69.53
C ALA A 551 -6.56 0.93 -70.66
N LEU A 552 -5.30 1.29 -70.39
CA LEU A 552 -4.24 1.56 -71.37
C LEU A 552 -2.87 1.29 -70.73
N LEU A 553 -2.18 0.27 -71.26
CA LEU A 553 -0.76 -0.06 -71.10
C LEU A 553 -0.09 0.14 -72.47
N VAL A 554 1.22 0.44 -72.47
CA VAL A 554 2.30 0.01 -73.42
C VAL A 554 3.53 0.92 -73.12
N HIS A 555 4.62 0.49 -72.44
CA HIS A 555 5.80 -0.31 -72.85
C HIS A 555 6.95 0.54 -73.52
N PRO A 556 8.22 0.07 -73.66
CA PRO A 556 9.29 -0.03 -72.63
C PRO A 556 10.74 0.32 -73.15
N GLY A 557 11.80 0.06 -72.36
CA GLY A 557 13.23 -0.05 -72.79
C GLY A 557 14.22 0.93 -72.11
N LEU A 558 15.53 0.73 -71.97
CA LEU A 558 16.47 -0.42 -71.95
C LEU A 558 17.87 0.13 -71.52
N SER A 559 18.64 -0.61 -70.70
CA SER A 559 20.14 -0.72 -70.67
C SER A 559 21.10 0.42 -70.22
N VAL A 560 21.85 0.13 -69.14
CA VAL A 560 23.33 0.21 -68.87
C VAL A 560 24.15 1.45 -69.30
N ALA A 561 24.83 2.09 -68.32
CA ALA A 561 26.27 2.43 -68.36
C ALA A 561 26.76 3.03 -67.02
N THR A 562 27.88 2.52 -66.50
CA THR A 562 28.75 3.20 -65.53
C THR A 562 29.49 4.37 -66.20
N PRO A 563 29.97 5.34 -65.41
CA PRO A 563 31.41 5.59 -65.44
C PRO A 563 32.04 5.86 -64.06
N VAL A 564 33.27 5.36 -63.93
CA VAL A 564 34.29 5.80 -62.97
C VAL A 564 34.90 7.12 -63.49
N GLY A 565 35.18 8.09 -62.61
CA GLY A 565 36.01 9.24 -62.97
C GLY A 565 35.99 10.44 -62.02
N MET A 566 36.87 10.37 -61.01
CA MET A 566 37.63 11.46 -60.36
C MET A 566 37.09 12.91 -60.34
N GLY A 567 36.98 13.43 -59.11
CA GLY A 567 37.71 14.64 -58.72
C GLY A 567 37.04 15.97 -58.98
N SER A 568 36.22 16.41 -58.02
CA SER A 568 36.20 17.83 -57.66
C SER A 568 35.98 17.95 -56.15
N ASN A 569 36.93 18.60 -55.48
CA ASN A 569 36.81 19.08 -54.11
C ASN A 569 35.66 20.09 -54.07
N VAL A 570 34.44 19.61 -53.83
CA VAL A 570 33.39 20.45 -53.27
C VAL A 570 33.67 20.50 -51.79
N LYS A 571 34.22 21.64 -51.38
CA LYS A 571 34.25 22.09 -50.00
C LYS A 571 32.78 22.23 -49.58
N LEU A 572 32.18 21.17 -49.05
CA LEU A 572 30.88 21.25 -48.38
C LEU A 572 31.08 22.15 -47.17
N SER A 573 30.71 23.42 -47.35
CA SER A 573 30.39 24.33 -46.27
C SER A 573 29.37 23.64 -45.38
N GLY A 574 29.65 23.54 -44.08
CA GLY A 574 28.90 22.73 -43.13
C GLY A 574 27.39 22.86 -43.27
N ASP A 575 26.76 21.75 -43.63
CA ASP A 575 25.37 21.51 -43.30
C ASP A 575 25.32 21.36 -41.78
N ASN A 576 24.63 22.29 -41.10
CA ASN A 576 24.14 22.04 -39.74
C ASN A 576 23.14 20.89 -39.86
N ALA A 577 23.63 19.65 -39.81
CA ALA A 577 22.80 18.47 -39.79
C ALA A 577 21.81 18.61 -38.63
N THR A 578 20.51 18.61 -38.94
CA THR A 578 19.47 18.63 -37.90
C THR A 578 19.63 17.38 -37.06
N THR A 579 19.73 17.56 -35.74
CA THR A 579 19.80 16.48 -34.76
C THR A 579 18.49 16.40 -33.98
N SER A 580 18.25 15.29 -33.30
CA SER A 580 17.04 15.06 -32.49
C SER A 580 16.92 16.07 -31.35
N GLY A 581 18.05 16.59 -30.87
CA GLY A 581 18.14 17.22 -29.56
C GLY A 581 17.98 16.17 -28.45
N ASN A 582 18.38 16.55 -27.25
CA ASN A 582 18.05 15.85 -26.02
C ASN A 582 17.50 16.85 -24.98
N PRO A 583 16.32 16.61 -24.41
CA PRO A 583 15.47 15.43 -24.57
C PRO A 583 14.78 15.34 -25.95
N ILE A 584 14.46 14.13 -26.40
CA ILE A 584 13.93 13.85 -27.76
C ILE A 584 12.47 14.26 -27.97
N PHE A 585 11.72 14.43 -26.88
CA PHE A 585 10.37 15.00 -26.89
C PHE A 585 10.11 15.73 -25.57
N PRO A 586 9.21 16.73 -25.54
CA PRO A 586 8.90 17.48 -24.33
C PRO A 586 8.04 16.66 -23.36
N GLY A 587 8.20 16.93 -22.07
CA GLY A 587 7.42 16.32 -20.99
C GLY A 587 8.31 15.55 -20.01
N TRP A 588 7.70 15.13 -18.91
CA TRP A 588 8.39 14.35 -17.88
C TRP A 588 8.07 12.87 -18.08
N TYR A 589 9.06 12.15 -18.59
CA TYR A 589 8.96 10.77 -19.00
C TYR A 589 10.21 10.02 -18.60
N ALA A 590 10.04 8.75 -18.25
CA ALA A 590 11.12 7.91 -17.78
C ALA A 590 10.96 6.47 -18.24
N ASP A 591 11.89 5.64 -17.82
CA ASP A 591 11.90 4.18 -18.03
C ASP A 591 11.53 3.77 -19.47
N PRO A 592 12.27 4.28 -20.48
CA PRO A 592 11.88 4.09 -21.87
C PRO A 592 12.18 2.68 -22.35
N ASP A 593 11.17 1.96 -22.85
CA ASP A 593 11.38 0.87 -23.82
C ASP A 593 11.45 1.46 -25.24
N ALA A 594 12.30 0.89 -26.10
CA ALA A 594 12.53 1.41 -27.44
C ALA A 594 12.53 0.28 -28.46
N ARG A 595 11.66 0.40 -29.48
CA ARG A 595 11.37 -0.67 -30.44
C ARG A 595 11.31 -0.14 -31.86
N VAL A 596 11.38 -1.04 -32.84
CA VAL A 596 11.05 -0.75 -34.23
C VAL A 596 9.85 -1.58 -34.64
N PHE A 597 8.72 -0.92 -34.90
CA PHE A 597 7.48 -1.56 -35.32
C PHE A 597 6.91 -0.85 -36.55
N GLU A 598 6.41 -1.64 -37.50
CA GLU A 598 5.69 -1.13 -38.68
C GLU A 598 6.49 -0.05 -39.44
N GLY A 599 7.81 -0.21 -39.53
CA GLY A 599 8.69 0.76 -40.22
C GLY A 599 8.88 2.09 -39.51
N GLN A 600 8.59 2.17 -38.21
CA GLN A 600 8.84 3.34 -37.37
C GLN A 600 9.59 2.97 -36.09
N TYR A 601 10.34 3.93 -35.57
CA TYR A 601 10.86 3.87 -34.21
C TYR A 601 9.75 4.17 -33.22
N TRP A 602 9.72 3.46 -32.11
CA TRP A 602 8.76 3.63 -31.03
C TRP A 602 9.47 3.74 -29.70
N VAL A 603 8.99 4.64 -28.84
CA VAL A 603 9.44 4.77 -27.45
C VAL A 603 8.21 4.70 -26.54
N PHE A 604 8.25 3.80 -25.58
CA PHE A 604 7.21 3.56 -24.58
C PHE A 604 7.76 3.92 -23.19
N PRO A 605 7.50 5.13 -22.68
CA PRO A 605 7.97 5.55 -21.36
C PRO A 605 6.89 5.49 -20.27
N SER A 606 7.32 5.42 -19.01
CA SER A 606 6.53 5.84 -17.85
C SER A 606 6.26 7.35 -17.87
N LEU A 607 5.13 7.78 -17.31
CA LEU A 607 4.99 9.16 -16.87
C LEU A 607 5.90 9.40 -15.66
N SER A 608 6.72 10.44 -15.72
CA SER A 608 7.57 10.84 -14.61
C SER A 608 6.96 12.04 -13.90
N LEU A 609 5.80 11.83 -13.28
CA LEU A 609 5.04 12.88 -12.56
C LEU A 609 4.98 12.56 -11.06
N ASP A 610 4.19 13.30 -10.29
CA ASP A 610 3.87 12.89 -8.92
C ASP A 610 3.23 11.49 -8.93
N TYR A 611 3.56 10.69 -7.92
CA TYR A 611 3.25 9.26 -7.82
C TYR A 611 1.79 8.90 -8.18
N ASP A 612 0.83 9.69 -7.69
CA ASP A 612 -0.62 9.50 -7.88
C ASP A 612 -1.13 9.93 -9.27
N GLN A 613 -0.28 10.61 -10.05
CA GLN A 613 -0.61 11.06 -11.40
C GLN A 613 -0.14 10.07 -12.47
N GLN A 614 0.76 9.15 -12.11
CA GLN A 614 1.31 8.11 -12.99
C GLN A 614 0.27 6.99 -13.19
N THR A 615 -0.77 7.30 -13.96
CA THR A 615 -2.01 6.49 -14.05
C THR A 615 -2.26 5.92 -15.44
N TYR A 616 -1.44 6.25 -16.42
CA TYR A 616 -1.56 5.77 -17.79
C TYR A 616 -0.20 5.84 -18.48
N PHE A 617 -0.09 5.14 -19.61
CA PHE A 617 1.06 5.25 -20.50
C PHE A 617 0.71 6.09 -21.73
N ASP A 618 1.66 6.91 -22.16
CA ASP A 618 1.71 7.47 -23.51
C ASP A 618 2.78 6.70 -24.30
N CYS A 619 2.80 6.81 -25.63
CA CYS A 619 3.97 6.40 -26.42
C CYS A 619 4.28 7.40 -27.53
N PHE A 620 5.45 7.23 -28.15
CA PHE A 620 5.95 8.13 -29.17
C PHE A 620 6.45 7.33 -30.37
N SER A 621 6.08 7.75 -31.58
CA SER A 621 6.60 7.16 -32.81
C SER A 621 7.39 8.17 -33.64
N SER A 622 8.42 7.72 -34.33
CA SER A 622 9.21 8.55 -35.23
C SER A 622 9.58 7.80 -36.50
N PRO A 623 9.51 8.45 -37.67
CA PRO A 623 10.04 7.87 -38.90
C PRO A 623 11.56 8.03 -39.02
N ASP A 624 12.19 8.95 -38.26
CA ASP A 624 13.54 9.46 -38.54
C ASP A 624 14.41 9.77 -37.29
N LEU A 625 13.98 9.40 -36.09
CA LEU A 625 14.58 9.71 -34.78
C LEU A 625 14.54 11.19 -34.36
N ILE A 626 14.05 12.11 -35.20
CA ILE A 626 13.96 13.54 -34.88
C ILE A 626 12.52 13.98 -34.70
N THR A 627 11.65 13.57 -35.60
CA THR A 627 10.25 13.99 -35.61
C THR A 627 9.43 12.96 -34.83
N TRP A 628 9.02 13.32 -33.62
CA TRP A 628 8.25 12.43 -32.74
C TRP A 628 6.76 12.79 -32.73
N THR A 629 5.92 11.78 -32.94
CA THR A 629 4.46 11.86 -32.82
C THR A 629 4.04 11.22 -31.50
N LYS A 630 3.36 11.98 -30.64
CA LYS A 630 2.82 11.48 -29.39
C LYS A 630 1.49 10.75 -29.61
N HIS A 631 1.34 9.60 -28.98
CA HIS A 631 0.10 8.82 -28.86
C HIS A 631 -0.28 8.77 -27.38
N GLU A 632 -1.43 9.34 -27.04
CA GLU A 632 -1.80 9.56 -25.64
C GLU A 632 -2.65 8.42 -25.07
N ARG A 633 -2.46 8.13 -23.77
CA ARG A 633 -3.27 7.20 -22.97
C ARG A 633 -3.47 5.85 -23.68
N ILE A 634 -2.37 5.24 -24.12
CA ILE A 634 -2.39 3.96 -24.83
C ILE A 634 -2.80 2.81 -23.93
N LEU A 635 -2.59 2.94 -22.61
CA LEU A 635 -3.14 2.08 -21.58
C LEU A 635 -3.44 2.93 -20.35
N ASP A 636 -4.65 2.81 -19.79
CA ASP A 636 -5.09 3.54 -18.61
C ASP A 636 -5.27 2.57 -17.44
N PHE A 637 -4.68 2.85 -16.28
CA PHE A 637 -4.82 1.97 -15.11
C PHE A 637 -6.24 1.99 -14.53
N ALA A 638 -7.08 2.95 -14.91
CA ALA A 638 -8.52 2.86 -14.66
C ALA A 638 -9.14 1.58 -15.26
N ASP A 639 -8.55 1.07 -16.34
CA ASP A 639 -8.96 -0.17 -17.03
C ASP A 639 -8.17 -1.41 -16.55
N ILE A 640 -7.29 -1.27 -15.55
CA ILE A 640 -6.55 -2.36 -14.90
C ILE A 640 -7.11 -2.55 -13.48
N PRO A 641 -8.18 -3.35 -13.30
CA PRO A 641 -8.96 -3.37 -12.06
C PRO A 641 -8.23 -3.98 -10.87
N TRP A 642 -7.10 -4.66 -11.06
CA TRP A 642 -6.29 -5.22 -9.98
C TRP A 642 -5.13 -4.29 -9.54
N SER A 643 -4.86 -3.21 -10.27
CA SER A 643 -3.86 -2.20 -9.89
C SER A 643 -4.39 -1.25 -8.79
N THR A 644 -3.52 -0.40 -8.23
CA THR A 644 -3.91 0.70 -7.33
C THR A 644 -4.37 1.96 -8.07
N ASN A 645 -4.47 1.92 -9.41
CA ASN A 645 -4.74 3.08 -10.27
C ASN A 645 -3.76 4.24 -10.02
N SER A 646 -2.50 3.90 -9.85
CA SER A 646 -1.33 4.78 -9.66
C SER A 646 -0.09 3.95 -9.98
N ALA A 647 1.07 4.61 -10.08
CA ALA A 647 2.35 3.94 -10.30
C ALA A 647 2.38 3.01 -11.53
N ALA A 648 1.95 3.53 -12.68
CA ALA A 648 2.14 2.89 -13.98
C ALA A 648 3.59 3.07 -14.45
N TRP A 649 4.41 2.01 -14.31
CA TRP A 649 5.85 2.08 -14.50
C TRP A 649 6.39 1.09 -15.53
N ALA A 650 7.50 1.50 -16.16
CA ALA A 650 8.43 0.73 -16.97
C ALA A 650 7.73 -0.25 -17.91
N PRO A 651 7.01 0.26 -18.92
CA PRO A 651 6.38 -0.61 -19.89
C PRO A 651 7.43 -1.17 -20.86
N THR A 652 7.24 -2.41 -21.30
CA THR A 652 7.98 -3.01 -22.42
C THR A 652 6.98 -3.60 -23.41
N VAL A 653 7.22 -3.44 -24.71
CA VAL A 653 6.27 -3.85 -25.75
C VAL A 653 6.93 -4.78 -26.75
N THR A 654 6.24 -5.86 -27.11
CA THR A 654 6.61 -6.72 -28.23
C THR A 654 5.41 -7.04 -29.12
N SER A 655 5.66 -7.60 -30.29
CA SER A 655 4.63 -8.08 -31.21
C SER A 655 4.84 -9.54 -31.55
N LYS A 656 3.79 -10.36 -31.45
CA LYS A 656 3.77 -11.74 -31.92
C LYS A 656 2.44 -12.03 -32.61
N ASP A 657 2.49 -12.64 -33.79
CA ASP A 657 1.32 -13.04 -34.58
C ASP A 657 0.27 -11.91 -34.81
N GLY A 658 0.75 -10.68 -35.04
CA GLY A 658 -0.11 -9.52 -35.30
C GLY A 658 -0.78 -8.93 -34.04
N THR A 659 -0.45 -9.45 -32.85
CA THR A 659 -0.87 -8.89 -31.56
C THR A 659 0.31 -8.22 -30.88
N TYR A 660 0.07 -7.04 -30.32
CA TYR A 660 1.02 -6.32 -29.48
C TYR A 660 0.77 -6.67 -28.02
N TYR A 661 1.84 -6.94 -27.29
CA TYR A 661 1.84 -7.27 -25.86
C TYR A 661 2.66 -6.20 -25.13
N MET A 662 2.00 -5.48 -24.24
CA MET A 662 2.63 -4.53 -23.33
C MET A 662 2.70 -5.16 -21.95
N TYR A 663 3.90 -5.43 -21.46
CA TYR A 663 4.13 -5.76 -20.06
C TYR A 663 4.44 -4.48 -19.31
N PHE A 664 3.97 -4.38 -18.08
CA PHE A 664 4.11 -3.16 -17.28
C PHE A 664 4.13 -3.50 -15.80
N SER A 665 4.77 -2.63 -15.03
CA SER A 665 4.74 -2.69 -13.58
C SER A 665 3.54 -1.89 -13.06
N ALA A 666 2.72 -2.53 -12.24
CA ALA A 666 1.80 -1.83 -11.36
C ALA A 666 2.46 -1.70 -9.99
N GLY A 667 2.79 -0.47 -9.59
CA GLY A 667 3.45 -0.21 -8.32
C GLY A 667 2.63 -0.60 -7.08
N ASP A 668 3.10 -0.19 -5.90
CA ASP A 668 2.55 -0.62 -4.60
C ASP A 668 2.62 -2.14 -4.35
N GLY A 669 3.44 -2.86 -5.12
CA GLY A 669 3.56 -4.31 -5.05
C GLY A 669 2.37 -5.05 -5.65
N ALA A 670 1.62 -4.43 -6.57
CA ALA A 670 0.56 -5.11 -7.32
C ALA A 670 1.10 -6.11 -8.36
N GLY A 671 2.35 -5.93 -8.79
CA GLY A 671 3.08 -6.87 -9.64
C GLY A 671 3.15 -6.46 -11.10
N ILE A 672 3.62 -7.38 -11.95
CA ILE A 672 3.73 -7.15 -13.40
C ILE A 672 2.47 -7.65 -14.10
N GLY A 673 1.89 -6.78 -14.93
CA GLY A 673 0.74 -7.09 -15.78
C GLY A 673 1.14 -7.31 -17.24
N VAL A 674 0.20 -7.82 -18.02
CA VAL A 674 0.28 -7.87 -19.49
C VAL A 674 -1.04 -7.40 -20.10
N ALA A 675 -0.95 -6.45 -21.02
CA ALA A 675 -2.07 -5.93 -21.79
C ALA A 675 -1.82 -6.15 -23.29
N THR A 676 -2.90 -6.27 -24.07
CA THR A 676 -2.83 -6.60 -25.50
C THR A 676 -3.51 -5.56 -26.38
N SER A 677 -3.01 -5.40 -27.60
CA SER A 677 -3.63 -4.58 -28.66
C SER A 677 -3.53 -5.30 -30.01
N THR A 678 -4.62 -5.25 -30.78
CA THR A 678 -4.64 -5.68 -32.20
C THR A 678 -4.77 -4.50 -33.17
N ASN A 679 -4.80 -3.27 -32.64
CA ASN A 679 -4.95 -2.04 -33.43
C ASN A 679 -3.61 -1.41 -33.83
N GLY A 680 -2.49 -2.05 -33.45
CA GLY A 680 -1.13 -1.55 -33.66
C GLY A 680 -0.41 -1.18 -32.37
N PRO A 681 0.84 -0.72 -32.47
CA PRO A 681 1.72 -0.41 -31.33
C PRO A 681 1.22 0.77 -30.48
N ALA A 682 0.44 1.68 -31.05
CA ALA A 682 -0.18 2.80 -30.34
C ALA A 682 -1.41 2.40 -29.49
N GLY A 683 -1.82 1.13 -29.51
CA GLY A 683 -2.98 0.69 -28.75
C GLY A 683 -4.33 1.12 -29.37
N PRO A 684 -5.39 1.28 -28.55
CA PRO A 684 -5.39 1.12 -27.09
C PRO A 684 -5.13 -0.34 -26.67
N TYR A 685 -4.43 -0.51 -25.55
CA TYR A 685 -4.18 -1.80 -24.92
C TYR A 685 -5.29 -2.14 -23.92
N THR A 686 -5.54 -3.43 -23.72
CA THR A 686 -6.53 -3.94 -22.76
C THR A 686 -5.91 -5.05 -21.92
N ASP A 687 -6.21 -5.07 -20.61
CA ASP A 687 -5.77 -6.12 -19.71
C ASP A 687 -6.06 -7.52 -20.29
N ALA A 688 -5.02 -8.32 -20.47
CA ALA A 688 -5.16 -9.64 -21.07
C ALA A 688 -5.60 -10.71 -20.06
N LEU A 689 -5.39 -10.47 -18.75
CA LEU A 689 -5.53 -11.49 -17.72
C LEU A 689 -6.58 -11.15 -16.65
N GLY A 690 -6.85 -9.87 -16.40
CA GLY A 690 -7.69 -9.43 -15.28
C GLY A 690 -7.02 -9.60 -13.90
N LYS A 691 -5.73 -9.96 -13.89
CA LYS A 691 -4.86 -10.17 -12.72
C LYS A 691 -3.39 -9.96 -13.14
N PRO A 692 -2.45 -9.73 -12.20
CA PRO A 692 -1.03 -9.69 -12.55
C PRO A 692 -0.56 -11.03 -13.13
N LEU A 693 0.35 -10.95 -14.11
CA LEU A 693 1.10 -12.09 -14.62
C LEU A 693 2.13 -12.57 -13.56
N ILE A 694 2.78 -11.62 -12.89
CA ILE A 694 3.75 -11.87 -11.82
C ILE A 694 3.29 -11.10 -10.56
N PRO A 695 2.51 -11.74 -9.66
CA PRO A 695 2.02 -11.09 -8.44
C PRO A 695 3.07 -10.99 -7.34
N ASP A 696 4.00 -11.93 -7.30
CA ASP A 696 4.84 -12.19 -6.14
C ASP A 696 6.31 -11.84 -6.39
N VAL A 697 7.05 -11.72 -5.29
CA VAL A 697 8.51 -11.54 -5.33
C VAL A 697 9.12 -12.90 -5.25
N GLU A 698 10.08 -13.11 -6.14
CA GLU A 698 10.74 -14.37 -6.34
C GLU A 698 12.24 -14.11 -6.20
N PHE A 699 12.94 -15.00 -5.50
CA PHE A 699 14.37 -14.85 -5.20
C PHE A 699 14.76 -13.52 -4.51
N GLY A 700 13.80 -12.82 -3.90
CA GLY A 700 14.02 -11.52 -3.26
C GLY A 700 13.87 -10.31 -4.20
N GLY A 701 13.64 -10.52 -5.50
CA GLY A 701 13.47 -9.44 -6.47
C GLY A 701 12.04 -8.93 -6.63
N GLU A 702 11.91 -7.61 -6.59
CA GLU A 702 10.64 -6.92 -6.80
C GLU A 702 10.09 -7.19 -8.22
N PRO A 703 8.81 -7.57 -8.41
CA PRO A 703 8.19 -7.73 -9.73
C PRO A 703 7.94 -6.35 -10.35
N ILE A 704 9.01 -5.74 -10.84
CA ILE A 704 9.02 -4.47 -11.56
C ILE A 704 9.96 -4.55 -12.77
N ASP A 705 9.88 -3.52 -13.60
CA ASP A 705 10.69 -3.27 -14.78
C ASP A 705 10.80 -4.50 -15.69
N PRO A 706 9.66 -4.99 -16.24
CA PRO A 706 9.71 -6.08 -17.19
C PRO A 706 10.46 -5.69 -18.46
N ASP A 707 11.22 -6.61 -19.01
CA ASP A 707 11.76 -6.57 -20.37
C ASP A 707 11.42 -7.87 -21.11
N VAL A 708 10.87 -7.74 -22.31
CA VAL A 708 10.50 -8.88 -23.15
C VAL A 708 11.45 -8.99 -24.34
N PHE A 709 12.02 -10.19 -24.49
CA PHE A 709 12.95 -10.53 -25.55
C PHE A 709 12.41 -11.71 -26.36
N ILE A 710 12.33 -11.55 -27.68
CA ILE A 710 12.02 -12.65 -28.61
C ILE A 710 13.31 -12.99 -29.34
N ASP A 711 13.74 -14.24 -29.19
CA ASP A 711 14.95 -14.74 -29.83
C ASP A 711 14.71 -15.10 -31.30
N ASP A 712 15.79 -15.30 -32.06
CA ASP A 712 15.74 -15.59 -33.51
C ASP A 712 14.97 -16.88 -33.84
N ASP A 713 14.84 -17.80 -32.89
CA ASP A 713 14.07 -19.04 -33.03
C ASP A 713 12.56 -18.87 -32.75
N GLY A 714 12.13 -17.67 -32.36
CA GLY A 714 10.75 -17.34 -31.99
C GLY A 714 10.39 -17.60 -30.52
N SER A 715 11.32 -18.11 -29.72
CA SER A 715 11.15 -18.26 -28.27
C SER A 715 11.11 -16.89 -27.61
N ALA A 716 10.11 -16.68 -26.75
CA ALA A 716 9.95 -15.46 -25.99
C ALA A 716 10.42 -15.65 -24.54
N TYR A 717 11.04 -14.61 -23.99
CA TYR A 717 11.57 -14.56 -22.64
C TYR A 717 11.12 -13.26 -21.99
N LEU A 718 10.77 -13.34 -20.71
CA LEU A 718 10.51 -12.18 -19.89
C LEU A 718 11.57 -12.12 -18.81
N LEU A 719 12.21 -10.96 -18.68
CA LEU A 719 13.15 -10.61 -17.63
C LEU A 719 12.50 -9.51 -16.79
N TRP A 720 12.78 -9.49 -15.50
CA TRP A 720 12.28 -8.46 -14.58
C TRP A 720 13.13 -8.43 -13.32
N GLY A 721 12.90 -7.46 -12.45
CA GLY A 721 13.44 -7.51 -11.10
C GLY A 721 13.91 -6.16 -10.59
N GLY A 722 13.63 -5.89 -9.33
CA GLY A 722 14.16 -4.78 -8.54
C GLY A 722 14.80 -5.25 -7.24
N TRP A 723 15.20 -4.30 -6.39
CA TRP A 723 15.85 -4.57 -5.09
C TRP A 723 17.12 -5.42 -5.20
N SER A 724 17.89 -5.21 -6.27
CA SER A 724 19.15 -5.91 -6.51
C SER A 724 19.03 -7.41 -6.80
N HIS A 725 17.88 -7.87 -7.27
CA HIS A 725 17.71 -9.23 -7.79
C HIS A 725 17.05 -9.18 -9.18
N GLY A 726 17.69 -9.81 -10.16
CA GLY A 726 17.16 -9.95 -11.52
C GLY A 726 16.65 -11.38 -11.72
N ILE A 727 15.50 -11.52 -12.37
CA ILE A 727 14.82 -12.79 -12.60
C ILE A 727 14.45 -12.90 -14.08
N GLY A 728 14.40 -14.11 -14.61
CA GLY A 728 13.84 -14.34 -15.94
C GLY A 728 13.27 -15.73 -16.13
N ALA A 729 12.41 -15.86 -17.13
CA ALA A 729 11.82 -17.13 -17.55
C ALA A 729 11.40 -17.11 -19.02
N GLN A 730 11.28 -18.29 -19.61
CA GLN A 730 10.72 -18.44 -20.95
C GLN A 730 9.19 -18.35 -20.88
N LEU A 731 8.59 -17.60 -21.80
CA LEU A 731 7.15 -17.51 -22.00
C LEU A 731 6.64 -18.66 -22.90
N ASN A 732 5.38 -19.01 -22.74
CA ASN A 732 4.66 -19.81 -23.74
C ASN A 732 4.37 -18.97 -24.99
N ASP A 733 3.93 -19.66 -26.05
CA ASP A 733 3.57 -18.99 -27.31
C ASP A 733 2.39 -18.02 -27.19
N ASP A 734 1.57 -18.15 -26.14
CA ASP A 734 0.47 -17.25 -25.84
C ASP A 734 0.92 -15.87 -25.32
N MET A 735 2.21 -15.72 -24.97
CA MET A 735 2.84 -14.52 -24.39
C MET A 735 2.24 -14.06 -23.05
N ILE A 736 1.34 -14.84 -22.45
CA ILE A 736 0.62 -14.48 -21.22
C ILE A 736 0.71 -15.56 -20.13
N SER A 737 1.58 -16.55 -20.33
CA SER A 737 1.93 -17.56 -19.34
C SER A 737 3.38 -18.02 -19.50
N PHE A 738 3.94 -18.60 -18.45
CA PHE A 738 5.33 -19.09 -18.44
C PHE A 738 5.44 -20.55 -18.86
N LYS A 739 6.48 -20.85 -19.63
CA LYS A 739 6.84 -22.19 -20.09
C LYS A 739 7.83 -22.89 -19.16
N THR A 740 8.69 -22.11 -18.52
CA THR A 740 9.71 -22.60 -17.58
C THR A 740 9.52 -21.97 -16.21
N ASP A 741 10.08 -22.61 -15.18
CA ASP A 741 10.21 -21.99 -13.87
C ASP A 741 11.08 -20.73 -13.92
N TYR A 742 10.91 -19.87 -12.92
CA TYR A 742 11.68 -18.65 -12.75
C TYR A 742 13.13 -18.96 -12.39
N GLN A 743 14.06 -18.17 -12.95
CA GLN A 743 15.49 -18.30 -12.68
C GLN A 743 16.03 -16.99 -12.16
N GLU A 744 16.83 -17.04 -11.11
CA GLU A 744 17.61 -15.89 -10.66
C GLU A 744 18.77 -15.64 -11.64
N LEU A 745 18.80 -14.44 -12.20
CA LEU A 745 19.74 -14.00 -13.23
C LEU A 745 20.64 -12.85 -12.73
N THR A 746 20.65 -12.57 -11.44
CA THR A 746 21.26 -11.38 -10.82
C THR A 746 22.75 -11.21 -11.18
N PRO A 747 23.11 -10.25 -12.05
CA PRO A 747 24.50 -9.95 -12.36
C PRO A 747 25.14 -9.05 -11.28
N PRO A 748 26.47 -8.83 -11.33
CA PRO A 748 27.15 -7.93 -10.39
C PRO A 748 26.55 -6.52 -10.42
N ASN A 749 26.41 -5.90 -9.25
CA ASN A 749 25.92 -4.53 -9.06
C ASN A 749 24.46 -4.27 -9.48
N TYR A 750 23.71 -5.31 -9.88
CA TYR A 750 22.33 -5.17 -10.33
C TYR A 750 21.48 -4.40 -9.33
N VAL A 751 20.62 -3.52 -9.85
CA VAL A 751 19.58 -2.83 -9.06
C VAL A 751 18.21 -3.11 -9.65
N GLU A 752 18.01 -2.79 -10.94
CA GLU A 752 16.72 -2.85 -11.64
C GLU A 752 16.86 -2.68 -13.17
N ALA A 753 15.74 -2.51 -13.88
CA ALA A 753 15.66 -2.16 -15.31
C ALA A 753 16.45 -3.08 -16.25
N PRO A 754 16.12 -4.38 -16.33
CA PRO A 754 16.70 -5.30 -17.29
C PRO A 754 16.43 -4.86 -18.74
N CYS A 755 17.38 -5.10 -19.64
CA CYS A 755 17.21 -4.91 -21.08
C CYS A 755 18.07 -5.93 -21.83
N MET A 756 17.44 -6.84 -22.56
CA MET A 756 18.12 -7.90 -23.31
C MET A 756 18.21 -7.56 -24.79
N ILE A 757 19.43 -7.59 -25.35
CA ILE A 757 19.66 -7.49 -26.79
C ILE A 757 20.54 -8.62 -27.29
N LYS A 758 20.49 -8.88 -28.58
CA LYS A 758 21.33 -9.90 -29.23
C LYS A 758 22.07 -9.30 -30.41
N ARG A 759 23.37 -9.59 -30.51
CA ARG A 759 24.20 -9.21 -31.66
C ARG A 759 25.19 -10.33 -31.98
N ASN A 760 25.23 -10.77 -33.23
CA ASN A 760 26.16 -11.80 -33.72
C ASN A 760 26.17 -13.09 -32.87
N GLY A 761 25.00 -13.53 -32.40
CA GLY A 761 24.85 -14.74 -31.58
C GLY A 761 25.24 -14.59 -30.11
N VAL A 762 25.58 -13.37 -29.66
CA VAL A 762 25.87 -13.05 -28.26
C VAL A 762 24.69 -12.29 -27.68
N TYR A 763 24.23 -12.72 -26.51
CA TYR A 763 23.21 -12.04 -25.71
C TYR A 763 23.91 -11.04 -24.80
N TYR A 764 23.42 -9.80 -24.79
CA TYR A 764 23.88 -8.73 -23.93
C TYR A 764 22.73 -8.40 -22.98
N TYR A 765 22.95 -8.67 -21.71
CA TYR A 765 22.01 -8.36 -20.65
C TYR A 765 22.44 -7.04 -20.01
N LEU A 766 21.78 -5.96 -20.42
CA LEU A 766 21.96 -4.62 -19.85
C LEU A 766 21.05 -4.46 -18.63
N TYR A 767 21.47 -3.67 -17.66
CA TYR A 767 20.70 -3.40 -16.44
C TYR A 767 21.19 -2.12 -15.76
N SER A 768 20.33 -1.54 -14.93
CA SER A 768 20.68 -0.35 -14.15
C SER A 768 21.43 -0.69 -12.86
N VAL A 769 22.35 0.19 -12.50
CA VAL A 769 23.17 0.12 -11.27
C VAL A 769 23.10 1.45 -10.53
N GLY A 770 23.46 1.45 -9.24
CA GLY A 770 23.42 2.66 -8.41
C GLY A 770 21.99 3.09 -8.03
N GLY A 771 21.84 4.31 -7.51
CA GLY A 771 20.56 4.82 -7.02
C GLY A 771 19.87 5.73 -8.03
N TRP A 772 18.68 5.35 -8.52
CA TRP A 772 17.89 6.17 -9.45
C TRP A 772 17.65 7.60 -8.94
N GLY A 773 17.55 7.81 -7.62
CA GLY A 773 17.35 9.11 -6.98
C GLY A 773 18.60 9.97 -6.81
N ASP A 774 19.79 9.49 -7.18
CA ASP A 774 21.03 10.25 -7.07
C ASP A 774 21.91 10.13 -8.33
N ASN A 775 23.15 10.63 -8.26
CA ASN A 775 24.07 10.69 -9.40
C ASN A 775 24.97 9.45 -9.54
N SER A 776 24.65 8.36 -8.83
CA SER A 776 25.32 7.06 -9.01
C SER A 776 24.60 6.16 -10.02
N TYR A 777 23.40 6.54 -10.47
CA TYR A 777 22.63 5.77 -11.44
C TYR A 777 23.36 5.67 -12.79
N GLY A 778 23.38 4.46 -13.36
CA GLY A 778 24.07 4.15 -14.60
C GLY A 778 23.60 2.82 -15.20
N VAL A 779 24.20 2.42 -16.32
CA VAL A 779 23.90 1.14 -16.99
C VAL A 779 25.18 0.33 -17.12
N GLU A 780 25.09 -0.95 -16.75
CA GLU A 780 26.11 -1.96 -17.00
C GLU A 780 25.54 -3.09 -17.86
N TYR A 781 26.41 -3.94 -18.38
CA TYR A 781 25.99 -5.17 -19.04
C TYR A 781 26.90 -6.36 -18.73
N VAL A 782 26.31 -7.55 -18.81
CA VAL A 782 26.99 -8.84 -18.88
C VAL A 782 26.60 -9.56 -20.18
N THR A 783 27.36 -10.60 -20.57
CA THR A 783 27.10 -11.32 -21.83
C THR A 783 26.90 -12.81 -21.62
N SER A 784 26.18 -13.44 -22.55
CA SER A 784 26.07 -14.90 -22.65
C SER A 784 26.17 -15.34 -24.11
N THR A 785 26.77 -16.51 -24.34
CA THR A 785 26.81 -17.18 -25.65
C THR A 785 25.91 -18.42 -25.71
N THR A 786 25.23 -18.74 -24.61
CA THR A 786 24.41 -19.95 -24.49
C THR A 786 22.92 -19.65 -24.59
N GLY A 787 22.47 -18.50 -24.08
CA GLY A 787 21.06 -18.14 -24.14
C GLY A 787 20.73 -16.85 -23.39
N PRO A 788 19.47 -16.37 -23.52
CA PRO A 788 19.00 -15.15 -22.87
C PRO A 788 18.80 -15.31 -21.34
N LEU A 789 18.80 -16.53 -20.82
CA LEU A 789 18.79 -16.82 -19.37
C LEU A 789 20.19 -17.20 -18.85
N GLY A 790 21.24 -16.94 -19.63
CA GLY A 790 22.62 -17.19 -19.22
C GLY A 790 23.11 -18.63 -19.43
N PRO A 791 24.16 -19.06 -18.69
CA PRO A 791 24.90 -18.28 -17.71
C PRO A 791 25.57 -17.03 -18.32
N PHE A 792 25.70 -15.99 -17.51
CA PHE A 792 26.33 -14.73 -17.91
C PHE A 792 27.79 -14.63 -17.45
N THR A 793 28.55 -13.72 -18.04
CA THR A 793 29.89 -13.37 -17.58
C THR A 793 29.88 -12.81 -16.17
N ASN A 794 30.83 -13.23 -15.33
CA ASN A 794 30.94 -12.78 -13.93
C ASN A 794 31.45 -11.34 -13.75
N THR A 795 31.91 -10.70 -14.83
CA THR A 795 32.37 -9.31 -14.84
C THR A 795 31.40 -8.50 -15.67
N SER A 796 30.87 -7.43 -15.10
CA SER A 796 30.05 -6.44 -15.79
C SER A 796 30.90 -5.36 -16.43
N THR A 797 30.37 -4.71 -17.46
CA THR A 797 30.99 -3.55 -18.12
C THR A 797 30.07 -2.35 -18.02
N HIS A 798 30.57 -1.25 -17.45
CA HIS A 798 29.82 0.00 -17.28
C HIS A 798 29.85 0.84 -18.57
N ILE A 799 28.67 1.25 -19.05
CA ILE A 799 28.52 1.91 -20.35
C ILE A 799 27.79 3.24 -20.30
N LEU A 800 26.97 3.53 -19.29
CA LEU A 800 26.25 4.79 -19.18
C LEU A 800 26.44 5.40 -17.79
N SER A 801 26.94 6.63 -17.76
CA SER A 801 27.14 7.42 -16.54
C SER A 801 26.61 8.84 -16.74
N PRO A 802 26.29 9.56 -15.65
CA PRO A 802 25.96 10.97 -15.73
C PRO A 802 27.21 11.80 -16.08
N ASP A 803 26.96 13.02 -16.60
CA ASP A 803 27.99 14.03 -16.80
C ASP A 803 27.56 15.29 -16.03
N ASP A 804 28.37 15.68 -15.04
CA ASP A 804 28.10 16.82 -14.15
C ASP A 804 27.91 18.16 -14.91
N ASN A 805 28.29 18.23 -16.18
CA ASN A 805 28.10 19.40 -17.04
C ASN A 805 26.90 19.29 -18.00
N ILE A 806 26.22 18.14 -18.05
CA ILE A 806 25.12 17.89 -18.98
C ILE A 806 23.84 17.47 -18.25
N ALA A 807 23.90 16.43 -17.41
CA ALA A 807 22.73 15.85 -16.75
C ALA A 807 23.11 14.87 -15.63
N GLN A 808 22.16 14.61 -14.74
CA GLN A 808 22.31 13.69 -13.61
C GLN A 808 21.40 12.47 -13.74
N GLY A 809 21.68 11.40 -12.97
CA GLY A 809 20.76 10.26 -12.81
C GLY A 809 20.40 9.57 -14.13
N THR A 810 21.42 9.21 -14.92
CA THR A 810 21.25 8.52 -16.21
C THR A 810 21.08 7.02 -16.00
N GLY A 811 19.96 6.45 -16.41
CA GLY A 811 19.75 5.01 -16.34
C GLY A 811 18.34 4.66 -16.76
N SER A 812 17.97 3.39 -16.58
CA SER A 812 16.85 2.72 -17.25
C SER A 812 16.82 2.96 -18.76
N ASN A 813 16.94 1.91 -19.55
CA ASN A 813 17.18 2.05 -20.98
C ASN A 813 16.39 1.08 -21.84
N GLY A 814 16.14 1.54 -23.06
CA GLY A 814 15.79 0.72 -24.22
C GLY A 814 16.90 0.84 -25.26
N VAL A 815 16.94 -0.11 -26.20
CA VAL A 815 17.95 -0.12 -27.25
C VAL A 815 17.28 -0.30 -28.60
N ILE A 816 17.66 0.56 -29.54
CA ILE A 816 17.23 0.47 -30.94
C ILE A 816 18.38 -0.12 -31.75
N ASN A 817 18.14 -1.25 -32.40
CA ASN A 817 18.89 -1.64 -33.59
C ASN A 817 18.15 -1.13 -34.83
N VAL A 818 18.83 -0.43 -35.72
CA VAL A 818 18.25 -0.09 -37.01
C VAL A 818 18.19 -1.36 -37.86
N PRO A 819 17.00 -1.77 -38.33
CA PRO A 819 16.81 -3.03 -39.06
C PRO A 819 17.81 -3.19 -40.20
N ASP A 820 18.29 -4.43 -40.38
CA ASP A 820 19.25 -4.82 -41.41
C ASP A 820 20.60 -4.10 -41.35
N THR A 821 20.94 -3.48 -40.21
CA THR A 821 22.22 -2.80 -40.01
C THR A 821 22.83 -3.12 -38.65
N ASP A 822 24.09 -2.73 -38.49
CA ASP A 822 24.79 -2.75 -37.21
C ASP A 822 24.83 -1.35 -36.56
N GLU A 823 23.81 -0.53 -36.81
CA GLU A 823 23.66 0.78 -36.18
C GLU A 823 22.76 0.67 -34.94
N TRP A 824 23.31 1.09 -33.79
CA TRP A 824 22.64 0.98 -32.51
C TRP A 824 22.51 2.33 -31.80
N TYR A 825 21.41 2.49 -31.08
CA TYR A 825 21.14 3.65 -30.24
C TYR A 825 20.64 3.19 -28.89
N ILE A 826 21.07 3.88 -27.84
CA ILE A 826 20.51 3.72 -26.50
C ILE A 826 19.54 4.85 -26.24
N VAL A 827 18.34 4.50 -25.79
CA VAL A 827 17.32 5.44 -25.32
C VAL A 827 17.27 5.30 -23.81
N TYR A 828 17.43 6.39 -23.08
CA TYR A 828 17.56 6.36 -21.61
C TYR A 828 16.91 7.60 -21.01
N HIS A 829 16.63 7.59 -19.71
CA HIS A 829 16.20 8.80 -19.02
C HIS A 829 17.35 9.48 -18.28
N ARG A 830 17.21 10.78 -18.04
CA ARG A 830 18.11 11.56 -17.20
C ARG A 830 17.38 12.73 -16.52
N ARG A 831 18.03 13.39 -15.57
CA ARG A 831 17.58 14.63 -14.94
C ARG A 831 18.37 15.85 -15.44
N PRO A 832 17.71 16.98 -15.73
CA PRO A 832 18.40 18.23 -16.03
C PRO A 832 19.33 18.67 -14.89
N LEU A 833 20.39 19.41 -15.21
CA LEU A 833 21.23 20.03 -14.18
C LEU A 833 20.44 21.04 -13.35
N GLY A 834 20.70 21.04 -12.04
CA GLY A 834 20.06 21.95 -11.09
C GLY A 834 18.65 21.54 -10.68
N ASP A 835 18.16 20.41 -11.17
CA ASP A 835 16.92 19.77 -10.72
C ASP A 835 17.22 18.64 -9.73
N ASP A 836 16.63 18.72 -8.54
CA ASP A 836 16.78 17.72 -7.48
C ASP A 836 15.48 16.93 -7.22
N ALA A 837 14.42 17.18 -7.99
CA ALA A 837 13.20 16.41 -7.92
C ALA A 837 13.39 15.02 -8.55
N ALA A 838 13.17 13.99 -7.75
CA ALA A 838 13.41 12.60 -8.17
C ALA A 838 12.56 12.20 -9.40
N ASN A 839 11.39 12.82 -9.57
CA ASN A 839 10.45 12.54 -10.65
C ASN A 839 10.67 13.40 -11.90
N ASP A 840 11.56 14.39 -11.90
CA ASP A 840 11.70 15.32 -13.03
C ASP A 840 12.71 14.77 -14.06
N ARG A 841 12.34 13.63 -14.67
CA ARG A 841 13.15 12.86 -15.63
C ARG A 841 12.68 13.09 -17.07
N ASN A 842 13.62 13.11 -18.00
CA ASN A 842 13.35 13.24 -19.43
C ASN A 842 14.09 12.19 -20.26
N VAL A 843 13.46 11.78 -21.36
CA VAL A 843 13.97 10.75 -22.25
C VAL A 843 14.93 11.35 -23.29
N CYS A 844 16.08 10.70 -23.44
CA CYS A 844 17.18 11.09 -24.32
C CYS A 844 17.64 9.91 -25.17
N ILE A 845 18.31 10.20 -26.27
CA ILE A 845 18.90 9.20 -27.18
C ILE A 845 20.35 9.58 -27.51
N ASP A 846 21.23 8.58 -27.54
CA ASP A 846 22.61 8.72 -28.01
C ASP A 846 23.06 7.45 -28.74
N ARG A 847 24.16 7.53 -29.51
CA ARG A 847 24.68 6.35 -30.22
C ARG A 847 25.27 5.34 -29.25
N MET A 848 24.94 4.08 -29.46
CA MET A 848 25.61 2.96 -28.81
C MET A 848 26.51 2.27 -29.85
N VAL A 849 27.78 2.07 -29.52
CA VAL A 849 28.77 1.57 -30.48
C VAL A 849 29.41 0.31 -29.94
N PHE A 850 29.38 -0.76 -30.74
CA PHE A 850 30.14 -1.97 -30.48
C PHE A 850 31.55 -1.83 -31.03
N ASN A 851 32.53 -2.23 -30.22
CA ASN A 851 33.90 -2.40 -30.63
C ASN A 851 34.07 -3.70 -31.45
N ASP A 852 35.21 -3.82 -32.14
CA ASP A 852 35.54 -5.01 -32.95
C ASP A 852 35.59 -6.30 -32.12
N ASP A 853 35.90 -6.21 -30.81
CA ASP A 853 35.93 -7.33 -29.88
C ASP A 853 34.54 -7.71 -29.31
N GLY A 854 33.50 -6.99 -29.71
CA GLY A 854 32.12 -7.19 -29.24
C GLY A 854 31.78 -6.46 -27.94
N SER A 855 32.71 -5.73 -27.32
CA SER A 855 32.39 -4.87 -26.18
C SER A 855 31.60 -3.62 -26.61
N ILE A 856 30.78 -3.07 -25.72
CA ILE A 856 30.08 -1.80 -25.97
C ILE A 856 30.98 -0.67 -25.47
N SER A 857 31.26 0.32 -26.33
CA SER A 857 31.97 1.53 -25.93
C SER A 857 31.14 2.36 -24.94
N PRO A 858 31.77 3.02 -23.95
CA PRO A 858 31.06 3.95 -23.07
C PRO A 858 30.28 5.00 -23.88
N VAL A 859 29.00 5.13 -23.56
CA VAL A 859 28.08 6.07 -24.20
C VAL A 859 28.40 7.47 -23.69
N THR A 860 28.58 8.40 -24.63
CA THR A 860 28.71 9.82 -24.30
C THR A 860 27.34 10.46 -24.35
N ILE A 861 26.84 10.93 -23.21
CA ILE A 861 25.55 11.64 -23.16
C ILE A 861 25.69 13.02 -23.81
N THR A 862 24.69 13.46 -24.58
CA THR A 862 24.78 14.74 -25.30
C THR A 862 23.55 15.63 -25.10
N THR A 863 23.69 16.93 -25.41
CA THR A 863 22.55 17.85 -25.59
C THR A 863 21.97 17.78 -26.99
N ASP A 864 22.78 17.39 -27.98
CA ASP A 864 22.42 17.47 -29.38
C ASP A 864 21.66 16.22 -29.85
N GLY A 865 21.82 15.08 -29.16
CA GLY A 865 21.20 13.81 -29.53
C GLY A 865 21.79 13.23 -30.82
N VAL A 866 20.94 12.62 -31.65
CA VAL A 866 21.37 11.86 -32.84
C VAL A 866 20.95 12.56 -34.13
N PRO A 867 21.67 12.37 -35.26
CA PRO A 867 21.25 12.89 -36.55
C PRO A 867 20.00 12.17 -37.06
N ALA A 868 19.31 12.77 -38.04
CA ALA A 868 18.18 12.16 -38.70
C ALA A 868 18.55 10.79 -39.29
N ARG A 869 17.78 9.77 -38.96
CA ARG A 869 17.96 8.42 -39.49
C ARG A 869 16.61 7.85 -39.92
N PRO A 870 16.13 8.14 -41.15
CA PRO A 870 14.91 7.53 -41.66
C PRO A 870 15.03 6.01 -41.80
N LEU A 871 13.95 5.28 -41.49
CA LEU A 871 13.79 3.87 -41.87
C LEU A 871 13.42 3.80 -43.36
N SER A 872 14.15 2.96 -44.11
CA SER A 872 14.03 2.84 -45.58
C SER A 872 12.95 1.87 -46.03
#